data_AF-A0A5C7PLC6-F1
#
_entry.id   AF-A0A5C7PLC6-F1
#
_cell.length_a   1.000
_cell.length_b   1.000
_cell.length_c   1.000
_cell.angle_alpha   90.00
_cell.angle_beta   90.00
_cell.angle_gamma   90.00
#
_symmetry.space_group_name_H-M   'P 1'
#
loop_
_entity.id
_entity.type
_entity.pdbx_description
1 polymer ?
#
loop_
_entity_poly.entity_id
_entity_poly.type
_entity_poly.pdbx_seq_one_letter_code
_entity_poly.pdbx_strand_id
1 'polypeptide(L)'
;MMLLDLLKHFSADDGRVAMQLRGAQRHIGSQDGVDIVRDDFSDEAASALFLRVHSSAEGSVRLRLAGNHLLKRCAIGGWMFQPTTPHEAVFWVPRLPMCRTLDAFGRICAESPATLANMEIGGGEASATFELPPGQVLDCVVWRLQSANPGADEGHSVDELMTTTSLESQPYFIYASHSATRCAADFYTHLVHGKVYGACWAWPKKLKICDELDALALHMVASALGQSTGKRVYRLLRRQIVLAVLCRQDADGGFRHGEWTDQYESHNRLINGAMQLLATEFAAAPEPALEGALRGIARYLAEQVDQTDAGAWFLHDSLERSEEGMRHYPLGWERGNWLGKSPTNLLILNTHLDCMLALARERAACGDDTHAGLLQSAESCLRTVMSARPADWLFRPLLNVIALSLLPKAEQERLPLVYRALKRLGWKYLIPRWHLIRRRFPRLQMPAGYIERSLGQADFVHRYHGVHLMDFERLLACAAVDPKDPQWSSISDGLVEFGVTSHVTRLWKETAASRDSLAFWAEGLYRRCLRTKAERDRDLLAAAVLDLHDAGLGLPPSLLGAKGEIVPPDETLPTPSATDARLTVINMGDRRTPCFLVVNTATTDLPLAFVPRLPAALDGTDHEMRTVPSRGWILLQPGSQHADTGATFSSYAFTSTHSRQ
;
A
#
# COMPACT_ATOMS: atom_id res chain seq x y z
N MET A 1 -38.38 -13.69 8.53
CA MET A 1 -36.97 -13.46 8.89
C MET A 1 -36.15 -14.48 8.11
N MET A 2 -35.13 -14.05 7.37
CA MET A 2 -34.30 -14.97 6.58
C MET A 2 -33.32 -15.69 7.52
N LEU A 3 -33.34 -17.02 7.52
CA LEU A 3 -32.41 -17.84 8.32
C LEU A 3 -31.29 -18.40 7.44
N LEU A 4 -30.04 -18.11 7.80
CA LEU A 4 -28.85 -18.62 7.12
C LEU A 4 -28.05 -19.52 8.05
N ASP A 5 -27.92 -20.79 7.66
CA ASP A 5 -27.09 -21.76 8.35
C ASP A 5 -25.69 -21.76 7.74
N LEU A 6 -24.73 -21.21 8.49
CA LEU A 6 -23.37 -20.99 8.00
C LEU A 6 -22.70 -22.29 7.57
N LEU A 7 -22.97 -23.40 8.27
CA LEU A 7 -22.33 -24.68 7.96
C LEU A 7 -22.78 -25.25 6.61
N LYS A 8 -24.02 -24.97 6.19
CA LYS A 8 -24.51 -25.43 4.88
C LYS A 8 -23.72 -24.80 3.74
N HIS A 9 -23.44 -23.50 3.82
CA HIS A 9 -22.71 -22.78 2.78
C HIS A 9 -21.21 -23.11 2.72
N PHE A 10 -20.63 -23.62 3.82
CA PHE A 10 -19.29 -24.19 3.79
C PHE A 10 -19.22 -25.58 3.13
N SER A 11 -20.34 -26.30 3.02
CA SER A 11 -20.39 -27.70 2.59
C SER A 11 -21.15 -27.93 1.29
N ALA A 12 -21.93 -26.96 0.82
CA ALA A 12 -22.70 -27.08 -0.40
C ALA A 12 -21.82 -26.90 -1.64
N ASP A 13 -22.21 -27.49 -2.77
CA ASP A 13 -21.72 -27.14 -4.12
C ASP A 13 -22.27 -25.77 -4.57
N ASP A 14 -22.32 -24.81 -3.64
CA ASP A 14 -22.84 -23.47 -3.85
C ASP A 14 -21.86 -22.70 -4.74
N GLY A 15 -22.19 -22.64 -6.02
CA GLY A 15 -21.52 -21.78 -6.98
C GLY A 15 -20.46 -22.47 -7.84
N ARG A 16 -20.10 -21.76 -8.91
CA ARG A 16 -19.07 -22.22 -9.85
C ARG A 16 -17.69 -21.88 -9.34
N VAL A 17 -16.70 -22.72 -9.66
CA VAL A 17 -15.28 -22.35 -9.50
C VAL A 17 -15.00 -21.15 -10.41
N ALA A 18 -14.73 -20.00 -9.80
CA ALA A 18 -14.44 -18.76 -10.49
C ALA A 18 -12.93 -18.57 -10.71
N MET A 19 -12.11 -19.12 -9.80
CA MET A 19 -10.64 -19.09 -9.91
C MET A 19 -10.05 -20.27 -9.16
N GLN A 20 -8.95 -20.79 -9.69
CA GLN A 20 -8.23 -21.90 -9.10
C GLN A 20 -6.72 -21.64 -9.19
N LEU A 21 -6.07 -21.84 -8.04
CA LEU A 21 -4.63 -21.93 -7.87
C LEU A 21 -4.32 -23.25 -7.15
N ARG A 22 -3.05 -23.63 -7.07
CA ARG A 22 -2.59 -24.76 -6.28
C ARG A 22 -2.97 -24.52 -4.81
N GLY A 23 -3.70 -25.48 -4.23
CA GLY A 23 -4.10 -25.42 -2.84
C GLY A 23 -5.14 -24.35 -2.49
N ALA A 24 -5.68 -23.61 -3.48
CA ALA A 24 -6.62 -22.52 -3.24
C ALA A 24 -7.66 -22.40 -4.37
N GLN A 25 -8.94 -22.37 -4.02
CA GLN A 25 -10.05 -22.24 -4.97
C GLN A 25 -11.02 -21.17 -4.51
N ARG A 26 -11.57 -20.41 -5.46
CA ARG A 26 -12.67 -19.47 -5.20
C ARG A 26 -13.93 -19.94 -5.92
N HIS A 27 -15.01 -20.05 -5.16
CA HIS A 27 -16.36 -20.32 -5.64
C HIS A 27 -17.20 -19.04 -5.54
N ILE A 28 -18.03 -18.80 -6.56
CA ILE A 28 -18.99 -17.69 -6.56
C ILE A 28 -20.36 -18.24 -6.94
N GLY A 29 -21.36 -17.94 -6.11
CA GLY A 29 -22.74 -18.37 -6.28
C GLY A 29 -23.73 -17.33 -5.78
N SER A 30 -25.00 -17.51 -6.14
CA SER A 30 -26.11 -16.74 -5.60
C SER A 30 -27.30 -17.67 -5.41
N GLN A 31 -27.91 -17.65 -4.22
CA GLN A 31 -29.06 -18.47 -3.89
C GLN A 31 -30.01 -17.71 -2.97
N ASP A 32 -31.31 -17.74 -3.27
CA ASP A 32 -32.38 -17.24 -2.40
C ASP A 32 -32.16 -15.81 -1.86
N GLY A 33 -31.57 -14.92 -2.68
CA GLY A 33 -31.26 -13.54 -2.28
C GLY A 33 -29.98 -13.38 -1.47
N VAL A 34 -29.09 -14.37 -1.50
CA VAL A 34 -27.76 -14.33 -0.88
C VAL A 34 -26.70 -14.57 -1.93
N ASP A 35 -25.82 -13.61 -2.13
CA ASP A 35 -24.60 -13.81 -2.90
C ASP A 35 -23.51 -14.39 -1.99
N ILE A 36 -22.77 -15.36 -2.53
CA ILE A 36 -21.80 -16.15 -1.78
C ILE A 36 -20.47 -16.12 -2.54
N VAL A 37 -19.41 -15.78 -1.81
CA VAL A 37 -18.03 -16.02 -2.25
C VAL A 37 -17.37 -16.93 -1.22
N ARG A 38 -16.94 -18.12 -1.64
CA ARG A 38 -16.22 -19.07 -0.77
C ARG A 38 -14.81 -19.26 -1.28
N ASP A 39 -13.82 -19.07 -0.41
CA ASP A 39 -12.43 -19.41 -0.67
C ASP A 39 -12.07 -20.67 0.10
N ASP A 40 -11.65 -21.73 -0.61
CA ASP A 40 -11.21 -22.99 -0.03
C ASP A 40 -9.69 -23.11 -0.15
N PHE A 41 -9.02 -23.42 0.96
CA PHE A 41 -7.57 -23.55 1.06
C PHE A 41 -7.22 -24.98 1.50
N SER A 42 -7.14 -25.90 0.55
CA SER A 42 -7.00 -27.34 0.82
C SER A 42 -5.70 -27.67 1.56
N ASP A 43 -4.60 -27.03 1.18
CA ASP A 43 -3.26 -27.31 1.74
C ASP A 43 -3.14 -26.88 3.20
N GLU A 44 -4.01 -25.96 3.62
CA GLU A 44 -4.04 -25.43 4.97
C GLU A 44 -5.25 -25.99 5.76
N ALA A 45 -6.18 -26.74 5.16
CA ALA A 45 -7.45 -27.14 5.78
C ALA A 45 -8.25 -25.94 6.33
N ALA A 46 -8.45 -24.91 5.50
CA ALA A 46 -9.22 -23.72 5.83
C ALA A 46 -10.23 -23.38 4.74
N SER A 47 -11.29 -22.68 5.11
CA SER A 47 -12.14 -21.97 4.16
C SER A 47 -12.65 -20.65 4.72
N ALA A 48 -12.88 -19.69 3.84
CA ALA A 48 -13.47 -18.40 4.15
C ALA A 48 -14.77 -18.23 3.38
N LEU A 49 -15.82 -17.84 4.08
CA LEU A 49 -17.14 -17.61 3.51
C LEU A 49 -17.47 -16.12 3.63
N PHE A 50 -17.67 -15.47 2.48
CA PHE A 50 -18.27 -14.14 2.41
C PHE A 50 -19.72 -14.28 1.99
N LEU A 51 -20.62 -13.73 2.80
CA LEU A 51 -22.05 -13.68 2.53
C LEU A 51 -22.46 -12.23 2.27
N ARG A 52 -23.28 -12.01 1.25
CA ARG A 52 -23.96 -10.75 0.98
C ARG A 52 -25.44 -11.02 0.85
N VAL A 53 -26.20 -10.61 1.86
CA VAL A 53 -27.64 -10.85 1.93
C VAL A 53 -28.38 -9.61 1.44
N HIS A 54 -29.24 -9.77 0.45
CA HIS A 54 -30.05 -8.69 -0.08
C HIS A 54 -31.31 -8.49 0.75
N SER A 55 -31.75 -7.24 0.92
CA SER A 55 -32.95 -6.93 1.69
C SER A 55 -34.18 -7.65 1.11
N SER A 56 -34.83 -8.48 1.92
CA SER A 56 -36.13 -9.11 1.61
C SER A 56 -37.28 -8.36 2.32
N ALA A 57 -38.52 -8.74 2.03
CA ALA A 57 -39.71 -8.18 2.70
C ALA A 57 -39.72 -8.35 4.23
N GLU A 58 -38.87 -9.23 4.76
CA GLU A 58 -38.86 -9.62 6.17
C GLU A 58 -37.95 -8.78 7.08
N GLY A 59 -37.14 -7.88 6.50
CA GLY A 59 -36.36 -6.83 7.19
C GLY A 59 -35.31 -7.29 8.20
N SER A 60 -35.07 -8.59 8.34
CA SER A 60 -34.14 -9.17 9.32
C SER A 60 -33.51 -10.47 8.82
N VAL A 61 -32.24 -10.68 9.22
CA VAL A 61 -31.43 -11.84 8.85
C VAL A 61 -30.89 -12.51 10.11
N ARG A 62 -31.16 -13.79 10.29
CA ARG A 62 -30.61 -14.62 11.37
C ARG A 62 -29.48 -15.48 10.84
N LEU A 63 -28.27 -15.23 11.32
CA LEU A 63 -27.09 -16.07 11.07
C LEU A 63 -27.02 -17.14 12.16
N ARG A 64 -26.89 -18.40 11.76
CA ARG A 64 -26.85 -19.56 12.66
C ARG A 64 -25.59 -20.37 12.43
N LEU A 65 -24.91 -20.71 13.53
CA LEU A 65 -23.81 -21.66 13.59
C LEU A 65 -24.22 -22.80 14.53
N ALA A 66 -24.47 -23.99 13.97
CA ALA A 66 -24.77 -25.16 14.78
C ALA A 66 -23.51 -25.69 15.49
N GLY A 67 -23.68 -26.26 16.67
CA GLY A 67 -22.61 -26.78 17.53
C GLY A 67 -22.44 -25.98 18.83
N ASN A 68 -21.83 -26.61 19.84
CA ASN A 68 -21.51 -25.97 21.11
C ASN A 68 -20.16 -25.24 21.00
N HIS A 69 -20.18 -23.93 21.19
CA HIS A 69 -18.99 -23.09 21.04
C HIS A 69 -18.79 -22.14 22.23
N LEU A 70 -17.53 -21.91 22.57
CA LEU A 70 -17.09 -20.83 23.43
C LEU A 70 -16.76 -19.61 22.58
N LEU A 71 -17.41 -18.48 22.85
CA LEU A 71 -17.10 -17.21 22.21
C LEU A 71 -15.91 -16.54 22.90
N LYS A 72 -14.88 -16.17 22.14
CA LYS A 72 -13.68 -15.47 22.62
C LYS A 72 -13.34 -14.30 21.71
N ARG A 73 -12.73 -13.26 22.28
CA ARG A 73 -12.14 -12.15 21.53
C ARG A 73 -10.69 -12.50 21.18
N CYS A 74 -10.30 -12.36 19.91
CA CYS A 74 -8.95 -12.70 19.45
C CYS A 74 -7.96 -11.56 19.66
N ALA A 75 -6.68 -11.88 19.89
CA ALA A 75 -5.60 -10.89 19.96
C ALA A 75 -5.30 -10.28 18.58
N ILE A 76 -5.45 -11.05 17.51
CA ILE A 76 -5.33 -10.56 16.13
C ILE A 76 -6.58 -9.80 15.62
N GLY A 77 -7.55 -9.53 16.52
CA GLY A 77 -8.81 -8.87 16.25
C GLY A 77 -9.95 -9.82 15.86
N GLY A 78 -11.19 -9.32 15.96
CA GLY A 78 -12.40 -10.10 15.72
C GLY A 78 -12.78 -11.05 16.86
N TRP A 79 -13.62 -12.02 16.53
CA TRP A 79 -14.21 -12.98 17.46
C TRP A 79 -14.01 -14.41 16.98
N MET A 80 -13.79 -15.32 17.91
CA MET A 80 -13.63 -16.75 17.65
C MET A 80 -14.74 -17.53 18.35
N PHE A 81 -15.32 -18.48 17.64
CA PHE A 81 -16.15 -19.55 18.18
C PHE A 81 -15.30 -20.80 18.26
N GLN A 82 -14.81 -21.11 19.45
CA GLN A 82 -14.02 -22.30 19.72
C GLN A 82 -14.97 -23.46 20.04
N PRO A 83 -14.94 -24.59 19.31
CA PRO A 83 -15.81 -25.71 19.61
C PRO A 83 -15.49 -26.31 20.97
N THR A 84 -16.50 -26.82 21.67
CA THR A 84 -16.31 -27.54 22.94
C THR A 84 -15.87 -28.99 22.71
N THR A 85 -16.15 -29.54 21.52
CA THR A 85 -15.70 -30.87 21.11
C THR A 85 -14.27 -30.76 20.56
N PRO A 86 -13.33 -31.62 21.01
CA PRO A 86 -12.01 -31.72 20.39
C PRO A 86 -12.10 -32.03 18.89
N HIS A 87 -11.12 -31.59 18.12
CA HIS A 87 -10.99 -31.79 16.66
C HIS A 87 -12.04 -31.13 15.76
N GLU A 88 -13.07 -30.47 16.30
CA GLU A 88 -13.99 -29.66 15.50
C GLU A 88 -13.31 -28.37 15.01
N ALA A 89 -13.88 -27.76 13.97
CA ALA A 89 -13.33 -26.55 13.37
C ALA A 89 -13.52 -25.34 14.28
N VAL A 90 -12.49 -24.49 14.35
CA VAL A 90 -12.59 -23.16 14.94
C VAL A 90 -13.20 -22.21 13.91
N PHE A 91 -14.15 -21.37 14.32
CA PHE A 91 -14.68 -20.32 13.45
C PHE A 91 -14.17 -18.95 13.87
N TRP A 92 -13.66 -18.16 12.93
CA TRP A 92 -13.20 -16.80 13.18
C TRP A 92 -14.01 -15.79 12.37
N VAL A 93 -14.60 -14.82 13.06
CA VAL A 93 -15.33 -13.70 12.50
C VAL A 93 -14.47 -12.45 12.68
N PRO A 94 -13.70 -12.06 11.65
CA PRO A 94 -12.73 -10.97 11.79
C PRO A 94 -13.41 -9.61 12.05
N ARG A 95 -14.59 -9.41 11.46
CA ARG A 95 -15.39 -8.19 11.63
C ARG A 95 -16.86 -8.54 11.75
N LEU A 96 -17.58 -7.81 12.61
CA LEU A 96 -19.03 -7.93 12.73
C LEU A 96 -19.72 -7.59 11.40
N PRO A 97 -20.93 -8.11 11.13
CA PRO A 97 -21.66 -7.80 9.91
C PRO A 97 -21.86 -6.29 9.70
N MET A 98 -21.82 -5.88 8.44
CA MET A 98 -21.94 -4.48 8.01
C MET A 98 -23.09 -4.34 7.03
N CYS A 99 -23.92 -3.33 7.21
CA CYS A 99 -24.93 -2.95 6.23
C CYS A 99 -24.33 -1.97 5.22
N ARG A 100 -24.55 -2.22 3.92
CA ARG A 100 -24.00 -1.40 2.83
C ARG A 100 -25.04 -1.05 1.78
N THR A 101 -24.89 0.12 1.18
CA THR A 101 -25.57 0.49 -0.07
C THR A 101 -24.55 0.39 -1.20
N LEU A 102 -24.93 -0.31 -2.25
CA LEU A 102 -24.11 -0.51 -3.44
C LEU A 102 -24.78 0.15 -4.65
N ASP A 103 -23.99 0.61 -5.60
CA ASP A 103 -24.51 0.95 -6.93
C ASP A 103 -24.47 -0.25 -7.90
N ALA A 104 -24.87 0.00 -9.14
CA ALA A 104 -24.93 -1.02 -10.19
C ALA A 104 -23.58 -1.65 -10.54
N PHE A 105 -22.45 -0.99 -10.22
CA PHE A 105 -21.10 -1.53 -10.42
C PHE A 105 -20.55 -2.22 -9.17
N GLY A 106 -21.31 -2.21 -8.07
CA GLY A 106 -20.88 -2.74 -6.79
C GLY A 106 -19.89 -1.83 -6.06
N ARG A 107 -19.84 -0.54 -6.37
CA ARG A 107 -19.13 0.46 -5.56
C ARG A 107 -19.93 0.70 -4.28
N ILE A 108 -19.26 0.92 -3.16
CA ILE A 108 -19.93 1.17 -1.88
C ILE A 108 -20.25 2.66 -1.80
N CYS A 109 -21.54 2.99 -1.68
CA CYS A 109 -22.06 4.36 -1.57
C CYS A 109 -22.27 4.79 -0.12
N ALA A 110 -22.56 3.83 0.76
CA ALA A 110 -22.73 4.02 2.18
C ALA A 110 -22.43 2.71 2.91
N GLU A 111 -21.92 2.79 4.13
CA GLU A 111 -21.79 1.63 5.01
C GLU A 111 -22.02 2.02 6.48
N SER A 112 -22.53 1.07 7.26
CA SER A 112 -22.73 1.21 8.70
C SER A 112 -22.63 -0.15 9.39
N PRO A 113 -22.22 -0.23 10.67
CA PRO A 113 -22.32 -1.46 11.44
C PRO A 113 -23.77 -1.97 11.44
N ALA A 114 -23.97 -3.27 11.26
CA ALA A 114 -25.30 -3.86 11.32
C ALA A 114 -25.85 -3.82 12.75
N THR A 115 -27.13 -3.47 12.90
CA THR A 115 -27.81 -3.48 14.19
C THR A 115 -28.09 -4.92 14.64
N LEU A 116 -27.50 -5.33 15.76
CA LEU A 116 -27.77 -6.62 16.40
C LEU A 116 -29.11 -6.54 17.15
N ALA A 117 -30.14 -7.23 16.65
CA ALA A 117 -31.46 -7.28 17.27
C ALA A 117 -31.54 -8.34 18.38
N ASN A 118 -30.91 -9.50 18.19
CA ASN A 118 -30.91 -10.58 19.16
C ASN A 118 -29.65 -11.45 19.00
N MET A 119 -29.18 -12.05 20.10
CA MET A 119 -28.09 -13.02 20.10
C MET A 119 -28.40 -14.15 21.08
N GLU A 120 -28.35 -15.38 20.59
CA GLU A 120 -28.62 -16.59 21.36
C GLU A 120 -27.38 -17.49 21.30
N ILE A 121 -26.83 -17.84 22.46
CA ILE A 121 -25.76 -18.83 22.60
C ILE A 121 -26.22 -19.87 23.62
N GLY A 122 -26.31 -21.12 23.21
CA GLY A 122 -26.72 -22.23 24.08
C GLY A 122 -27.53 -23.28 23.33
N GLY A 123 -27.79 -24.43 23.98
CA GLY A 123 -28.65 -25.46 23.40
C GLY A 123 -28.13 -26.14 22.13
N GLY A 124 -26.81 -26.15 21.91
CA GLY A 124 -26.21 -26.75 20.71
C GLY A 124 -26.08 -25.81 19.52
N GLU A 125 -26.27 -24.49 19.68
CA GLU A 125 -26.05 -23.51 18.62
C GLU A 125 -25.64 -22.13 19.13
N ALA A 126 -25.08 -21.33 18.22
CA ALA A 126 -24.91 -19.89 18.34
C ALA A 126 -25.65 -19.21 17.19
N SER A 127 -26.45 -18.19 17.48
CA SER A 127 -27.13 -17.42 16.44
C SER A 127 -27.23 -15.95 16.78
N ALA A 128 -27.22 -15.12 15.74
CA ALA A 128 -27.35 -13.67 15.84
C ALA A 128 -28.31 -13.17 14.77
N THR A 129 -29.26 -12.32 15.17
CA THR A 129 -30.24 -11.70 14.28
C THR A 129 -29.90 -10.24 14.08
N PHE A 130 -29.81 -9.82 12.82
CA PHE A 130 -29.47 -8.47 12.42
C PHE A 130 -30.64 -7.83 11.67
N GLU A 131 -30.85 -6.54 11.91
CA GLU A 131 -31.76 -5.74 11.10
C GLU A 131 -31.15 -5.47 9.72
N LEU A 132 -31.95 -5.60 8.68
CA LEU A 132 -31.53 -5.32 7.30
C LEU A 132 -32.48 -4.29 6.67
N PRO A 133 -32.09 -3.00 6.66
CA PRO A 133 -32.89 -1.95 6.06
C PRO A 133 -33.17 -2.17 4.56
N PRO A 134 -34.32 -1.73 4.04
CA PRO A 134 -34.62 -1.81 2.60
C PRO A 134 -33.57 -1.10 1.74
N GLY A 135 -33.18 -1.73 0.63
CA GLY A 135 -32.21 -1.14 -0.31
C GLY A 135 -30.75 -1.21 0.18
N GLN A 136 -30.49 -1.95 1.25
CA GLN A 136 -29.14 -2.27 1.72
C GLN A 136 -28.88 -3.77 1.60
N VAL A 137 -27.59 -4.12 1.66
CA VAL A 137 -27.13 -5.49 1.78
C VAL A 137 -26.43 -5.70 3.13
N LEU A 138 -26.55 -6.89 3.70
CA LEU A 138 -25.78 -7.31 4.87
C LEU A 138 -24.57 -8.12 4.41
N ASP A 139 -23.37 -7.59 4.61
CA ASP A 139 -22.12 -8.29 4.34
C ASP A 139 -21.56 -8.92 5.62
N CYS A 140 -21.21 -10.20 5.55
CA CYS A 140 -20.59 -10.95 6.63
C CYS A 140 -19.42 -11.78 6.10
N VAL A 141 -18.40 -12.00 6.92
CA VAL A 141 -17.28 -12.89 6.62
C VAL A 141 -17.02 -13.80 7.80
N VAL A 142 -16.85 -15.09 7.52
CA VAL A 142 -16.57 -16.11 8.52
C VAL A 142 -15.49 -17.04 7.98
N TRP A 143 -14.47 -17.32 8.78
CA TRP A 143 -13.50 -18.38 8.51
C TRP A 143 -13.89 -19.64 9.23
N ARG A 144 -13.65 -20.77 8.58
CA ARG A 144 -13.61 -22.10 9.17
C ARG A 144 -12.17 -22.60 9.13
N LEU A 145 -11.57 -22.81 10.30
CA LEU A 145 -10.19 -23.25 10.48
C LEU A 145 -10.20 -24.65 11.08
N GLN A 146 -9.78 -25.64 10.30
CA GLN A 146 -9.59 -27.01 10.77
C GLN A 146 -8.12 -27.25 11.12
N SER A 147 -7.87 -28.25 11.97
CA SER A 147 -6.51 -28.74 12.19
C SER A 147 -6.03 -29.45 10.93
N ALA A 148 -4.87 -29.05 10.39
CA ALA A 148 -4.27 -29.67 9.22
C ALA A 148 -3.80 -31.11 9.50
N ASN A 149 -3.45 -31.42 10.76
CA ASN A 149 -3.13 -32.76 11.25
C ASN A 149 -3.93 -33.05 12.53
N PRO A 150 -5.04 -33.81 12.44
CA PRO A 150 -5.78 -34.27 13.62
C PRO A 150 -4.87 -35.11 14.52
N GLY A 151 -4.57 -34.64 15.74
CA GLY A 151 -3.72 -35.34 16.71
C GLY A 151 -2.36 -34.70 17.05
N ALA A 152 -1.85 -33.73 16.26
CA ALA A 152 -0.59 -33.04 16.54
C ALA A 152 -0.75 -31.51 16.73
N ASP A 153 -1.73 -30.89 16.07
CA ASP A 153 -1.78 -29.43 15.87
C ASP A 153 -3.05 -28.73 16.43
N GLU A 154 -3.80 -29.36 17.34
CA GLU A 154 -5.09 -28.82 17.83
C GLU A 154 -5.00 -27.46 18.54
N GLY A 155 -3.87 -27.15 19.19
CA GLY A 155 -3.64 -25.85 19.82
C GLY A 155 -3.29 -24.75 18.82
N HIS A 156 -2.76 -25.09 17.63
CA HIS A 156 -2.10 -24.13 16.76
C HIS A 156 -3.04 -23.05 16.21
N SER A 157 -4.26 -23.39 15.80
CA SER A 157 -5.22 -22.39 15.27
C SER A 157 -5.76 -21.47 16.38
N VAL A 158 -5.98 -21.98 17.58
CA VAL A 158 -6.43 -21.16 18.71
C VAL A 158 -5.29 -20.22 19.15
N ASP A 159 -4.08 -20.76 19.31
CA ASP A 159 -2.91 -20.00 19.74
C ASP A 159 -2.55 -18.89 18.75
N GLU A 160 -2.64 -19.17 17.46
CA GLU A 160 -2.42 -18.19 16.40
C GLU A 160 -3.34 -16.96 16.50
N LEU A 161 -4.63 -17.18 16.76
CA LEU A 161 -5.62 -16.11 16.87
C LEU A 161 -5.49 -15.35 18.21
N MET A 162 -5.03 -16.03 19.27
CA MET A 162 -5.03 -15.53 20.64
C MET A 162 -3.70 -14.93 21.09
N THR A 163 -2.62 -15.07 20.32
CA THR A 163 -1.31 -14.48 20.60
C THR A 163 -0.95 -13.44 19.55
N THR A 164 -0.13 -12.45 19.91
CA THR A 164 0.46 -11.49 18.96
C THR A 164 1.87 -11.14 19.39
N THR A 165 2.75 -10.97 18.41
CA THR A 165 4.07 -10.36 18.59
C THR A 165 3.97 -8.84 18.53
N SER A 166 5.03 -8.13 18.95
CA SER A 166 5.06 -6.68 18.82
C SER A 166 4.97 -6.26 17.35
N LEU A 167 5.64 -6.99 16.45
CA LEU A 167 5.60 -6.78 15.01
C LEU A 167 4.16 -6.84 14.47
N GLU A 168 3.35 -7.80 14.90
CA GLU A 168 1.94 -7.90 14.47
C GLU A 168 1.06 -6.75 14.94
N SER A 169 1.45 -6.08 16.03
CA SER A 169 0.69 -4.97 16.62
C SER A 169 1.09 -3.58 16.10
N GLN A 170 2.16 -3.50 15.31
CA GLN A 170 2.61 -2.24 14.72
C GLN A 170 1.66 -1.80 13.58
N PRO A 171 1.42 -0.49 13.42
CA PRO A 171 0.64 0.01 12.30
C PRO A 171 1.41 -0.06 10.99
N TYR A 172 0.78 -0.58 9.94
CA TYR A 172 1.30 -0.62 8.58
C TYR A 172 0.46 0.21 7.64
N PHE A 173 1.11 1.13 6.92
CA PHE A 173 0.48 2.07 6.01
C PHE A 173 -0.11 1.35 4.79
N ILE A 174 -1.30 1.78 4.38
CA ILE A 174 -2.01 1.26 3.21
C ILE A 174 -2.08 2.35 2.14
N TYR A 175 -1.62 2.02 0.93
CA TYR A 175 -1.13 3.01 -0.04
C TYR A 175 -2.16 3.97 -0.61
N ALA A 176 -3.30 3.52 -1.13
CA ALA A 176 -4.24 4.43 -1.78
C ALA A 176 -5.21 5.04 -0.78
N SER A 177 -5.66 4.25 0.20
CA SER A 177 -6.57 4.74 1.24
C SER A 177 -5.90 5.64 2.28
N HIS A 178 -4.57 5.68 2.32
CA HIS A 178 -3.77 6.40 3.32
C HIS A 178 -4.17 6.03 4.75
N SER A 179 -4.58 4.77 4.95
CA SER A 179 -4.99 4.21 6.23
C SER A 179 -3.89 3.33 6.83
N ALA A 180 -4.17 2.66 7.95
CA ALA A 180 -3.23 1.75 8.57
C ALA A 180 -3.92 0.46 9.06
N THR A 181 -3.27 -0.67 8.81
CA THR A 181 -3.64 -1.99 9.35
C THR A 181 -2.80 -2.26 10.59
N ARG A 182 -3.44 -2.66 11.70
CA ARG A 182 -2.80 -2.88 13.00
C ARG A 182 -2.93 -4.32 13.51
N CYS A 183 -3.76 -5.12 12.84
CA CYS A 183 -3.97 -6.53 13.16
C CYS A 183 -4.53 -7.27 11.93
N ALA A 184 -4.61 -8.59 12.00
CA ALA A 184 -5.13 -9.42 10.90
C ALA A 184 -6.60 -9.10 10.57
N ALA A 185 -7.42 -8.79 11.57
CA ALA A 185 -8.82 -8.44 11.36
C ALA A 185 -9.02 -7.13 10.55
N ASP A 186 -8.07 -6.20 10.61
CA ASP A 186 -8.16 -4.91 9.89
C ASP A 186 -8.14 -5.09 8.37
N PHE A 187 -7.63 -6.22 7.86
CA PHE A 187 -7.70 -6.60 6.43
C PHE A 187 -9.15 -6.57 5.92
N TYR A 188 -10.13 -6.90 6.77
CA TYR A 188 -11.56 -6.90 6.43
C TYR A 188 -12.21 -5.51 6.50
N THR A 189 -11.41 -4.46 6.71
CA THR A 189 -11.78 -3.09 6.31
C THR A 189 -11.75 -2.91 4.79
N HIS A 190 -10.90 -3.68 4.12
CA HIS A 190 -10.68 -3.64 2.67
C HIS A 190 -11.29 -4.85 1.98
N LEU A 191 -11.13 -6.05 2.54
CA LEU A 191 -11.73 -7.29 2.02
C LEU A 191 -13.23 -7.32 2.31
N VAL A 192 -14.02 -6.94 1.31
CA VAL A 192 -15.49 -6.90 1.38
C VAL A 192 -16.04 -7.80 0.28
N HIS A 193 -16.76 -8.84 0.68
CA HIS A 193 -17.42 -9.78 -0.22
C HIS A 193 -16.51 -10.30 -1.34
N GLY A 194 -15.33 -10.80 -0.95
CA GLY A 194 -14.33 -11.36 -1.88
C GLY A 194 -13.55 -10.33 -2.71
N LYS A 195 -13.79 -9.02 -2.57
CA LYS A 195 -13.06 -7.97 -3.29
C LYS A 195 -12.23 -7.10 -2.34
N VAL A 196 -11.17 -6.48 -2.84
CA VAL A 196 -10.36 -5.52 -2.07
C VAL A 196 -10.79 -4.10 -2.42
N TYR A 197 -11.37 -3.40 -1.47
CA TYR A 197 -11.76 -1.99 -1.58
C TYR A 197 -10.76 -1.05 -0.91
N GLY A 198 -10.66 0.16 -1.42
CA GLY A 198 -10.04 1.27 -0.71
C GLY A 198 -10.82 1.57 0.59
N ALA A 199 -10.11 1.74 1.71
CA ALA A 199 -10.76 2.12 2.97
C ALA A 199 -11.24 3.58 3.01
N CYS A 200 -10.84 4.41 2.04
CA CYS A 200 -11.23 5.81 1.94
C CYS A 200 -12.48 6.02 1.06
N TRP A 201 -13.17 7.13 1.27
CA TRP A 201 -14.19 7.62 0.37
C TRP A 201 -13.54 8.43 -0.76
N ALA A 202 -13.37 7.81 -1.93
CA ALA A 202 -12.68 8.40 -3.06
C ALA A 202 -13.41 9.65 -3.55
N TRP A 203 -12.69 10.78 -3.58
CA TRP A 203 -13.17 12.01 -4.20
C TRP A 203 -13.24 11.81 -5.73
N PRO A 204 -14.15 12.47 -6.49
CA PRO A 204 -15.14 13.45 -6.07
C PRO A 204 -16.47 12.86 -5.60
N LYS A 205 -16.78 11.63 -6.01
CA LYS A 205 -18.10 11.03 -5.76
C LYS A 205 -18.32 10.51 -4.35
N LYS A 206 -17.24 10.41 -3.55
CA LYS A 206 -17.23 9.89 -2.18
C LYS A 206 -17.79 8.46 -2.15
N LEU A 207 -17.21 7.59 -2.96
CA LEU A 207 -17.52 6.15 -3.04
C LEU A 207 -16.32 5.33 -2.57
N LYS A 208 -16.53 4.11 -2.07
CA LYS A 208 -15.42 3.13 -2.01
C LYS A 208 -15.41 2.30 -3.28
N ILE A 209 -14.26 2.30 -3.93
CA ILE A 209 -13.97 1.51 -5.14
C ILE A 209 -13.04 0.35 -4.78
N CYS A 210 -13.00 -0.66 -5.65
CA CYS A 210 -11.94 -1.66 -5.56
C CYS A 210 -10.58 -0.98 -5.77
N ASP A 211 -9.51 -1.46 -5.12
CA ASP A 211 -8.21 -0.79 -5.19
C ASP A 211 -7.05 -1.79 -5.10
N GLU A 212 -6.31 -1.92 -6.19
CA GLU A 212 -5.18 -2.84 -6.31
C GLU A 212 -3.90 -2.34 -5.60
N LEU A 213 -3.76 -1.05 -5.31
CA LEU A 213 -2.64 -0.56 -4.50
C LEU A 213 -2.83 -0.90 -3.03
N ASP A 214 -4.07 -0.80 -2.53
CA ASP A 214 -4.42 -1.30 -1.20
C ASP A 214 -4.26 -2.83 -1.14
N ALA A 215 -4.66 -3.56 -2.19
CA ALA A 215 -4.40 -4.99 -2.30
C ALA A 215 -2.91 -5.32 -2.22
N LEU A 216 -2.07 -4.59 -2.97
CA LEU A 216 -0.61 -4.71 -2.94
C LEU A 216 -0.05 -4.47 -1.54
N ALA A 217 -0.49 -3.40 -0.86
CA ALA A 217 -0.05 -3.09 0.50
C ALA A 217 -0.40 -4.24 1.48
N LEU A 218 -1.66 -4.68 1.49
CA LEU A 218 -2.13 -5.78 2.34
C LEU A 218 -1.40 -7.09 2.03
N HIS A 219 -1.15 -7.38 0.75
CA HIS A 219 -0.40 -8.56 0.33
C HIS A 219 1.02 -8.55 0.88
N MET A 220 1.72 -7.42 0.84
CA MET A 220 3.07 -7.31 1.42
C MET A 220 3.06 -7.44 2.94
N VAL A 221 2.08 -6.84 3.64
CA VAL A 221 1.92 -7.01 5.09
C VAL A 221 1.71 -8.49 5.43
N ALA A 222 0.76 -9.16 4.77
CA ALA A 222 0.48 -10.58 4.99
C ALA A 222 1.71 -11.46 4.66
N SER A 223 2.43 -11.15 3.58
CA SER A 223 3.63 -11.88 3.20
C SER A 223 4.73 -11.74 4.25
N ALA A 224 5.03 -10.51 4.70
CA ALA A 224 6.07 -10.26 5.67
C ALA A 224 5.74 -10.82 7.05
N LEU A 225 4.51 -10.60 7.54
CA LEU A 225 4.08 -11.13 8.82
C LEU A 225 4.02 -12.66 8.79
N GLY A 226 3.54 -13.26 7.71
CA GLY A 226 3.51 -14.72 7.55
C GLY A 226 4.91 -15.34 7.58
N GLN A 227 5.89 -14.72 6.93
CA GLN A 227 7.29 -15.17 7.00
C GLN A 227 7.92 -14.96 8.38
N SER A 228 7.62 -13.83 9.03
CA SER A 228 8.24 -13.42 10.29
C SER A 228 7.69 -14.16 11.51
N THR A 229 6.41 -14.49 11.49
CA THR A 229 5.71 -15.13 12.61
C THR A 229 5.47 -16.63 12.40
N GLY A 230 5.54 -17.11 11.15
CA GLY A 230 5.18 -18.49 10.79
C GLY A 230 3.67 -18.77 10.83
N LYS A 231 2.85 -17.80 11.22
CA LYS A 231 1.41 -17.92 11.38
C LYS A 231 0.70 -18.17 10.05
N ARG A 232 -0.14 -19.21 10.03
CA ARG A 232 -0.97 -19.66 8.93
C ARG A 232 -1.98 -18.62 8.45
N VAL A 233 -2.63 -17.88 9.34
CA VAL A 233 -3.63 -16.83 9.05
C VAL A 233 -3.09 -15.81 8.05
N TYR A 234 -1.82 -15.43 8.15
CA TYR A 234 -1.22 -14.49 7.21
C TYR A 234 -0.98 -15.12 5.82
N ARG A 235 -0.67 -16.42 5.74
CA ARG A 235 -0.62 -17.14 4.45
C ARG A 235 -2.00 -17.24 3.80
N LEU A 236 -3.03 -17.53 4.61
CA LEU A 236 -4.42 -17.55 4.17
C LEU A 236 -4.89 -16.18 3.65
N LEU A 237 -4.61 -15.10 4.40
CA LEU A 237 -4.91 -13.73 3.98
C LEU A 237 -4.19 -13.36 2.69
N ARG A 238 -2.90 -13.71 2.55
CA ARG A 238 -2.13 -13.49 1.32
C ARG A 238 -2.82 -14.13 0.12
N ARG A 239 -3.15 -15.43 0.21
CA ARG A 239 -3.79 -16.17 -0.90
C ARG A 239 -5.20 -15.67 -1.18
N GLN A 240 -5.98 -15.29 -0.16
CA GLN A 240 -7.30 -14.68 -0.34
C GLN A 240 -7.24 -13.37 -1.14
N ILE A 241 -6.23 -12.52 -0.90
CA ILE A 241 -6.02 -11.28 -1.66
C ILE A 241 -5.67 -11.60 -3.11
N VAL A 242 -4.80 -12.59 -3.36
CA VAL A 242 -4.45 -13.02 -4.73
C VAL A 242 -5.69 -13.48 -5.49
N LEU A 243 -6.53 -14.35 -4.90
CA LEU A 243 -7.80 -14.78 -5.49
C LEU A 243 -8.74 -13.58 -5.77
N ALA A 244 -8.77 -12.59 -4.86
CA ALA A 244 -9.55 -11.36 -5.04
C ALA A 244 -9.11 -10.53 -6.24
N VAL A 245 -7.80 -10.38 -6.45
CA VAL A 245 -7.27 -9.61 -7.57
C VAL A 245 -7.48 -10.37 -8.89
N LEU A 246 -7.17 -11.67 -8.94
CA LEU A 246 -7.34 -12.49 -10.15
C LEU A 246 -8.80 -12.53 -10.63
N CYS A 247 -9.76 -12.74 -9.72
CA CYS A 247 -11.19 -12.74 -10.10
C CYS A 247 -11.72 -11.38 -10.55
N ARG A 248 -11.01 -10.29 -10.26
CA ARG A 248 -11.46 -8.94 -10.62
C ARG A 248 -10.92 -8.47 -11.97
N GLN A 249 -9.90 -9.13 -12.51
CA GLN A 249 -9.34 -8.75 -13.79
C GLN A 249 -10.39 -8.92 -14.89
N ASP A 250 -10.59 -7.88 -15.69
CA ASP A 250 -11.48 -7.93 -16.83
C ASP A 250 -10.86 -8.76 -17.98
N ALA A 251 -11.68 -9.21 -18.92
CA ALA A 251 -11.24 -10.10 -20.01
C ALA A 251 -10.16 -9.47 -20.93
N ASP A 252 -10.10 -8.14 -21.01
CA ASP A 252 -9.06 -7.41 -21.73
C ASP A 252 -7.76 -7.21 -20.92
N GLY A 253 -7.71 -7.73 -19.69
CA GLY A 253 -6.58 -7.63 -18.78
C GLY A 253 -6.60 -6.37 -17.91
N GLY A 254 -7.57 -5.47 -18.11
CA GLY A 254 -7.71 -4.23 -17.37
C GLY A 254 -8.37 -4.39 -15.99
N PHE A 255 -8.31 -3.31 -15.22
CA PHE A 255 -9.04 -3.15 -13.97
C PHE A 255 -9.78 -1.83 -14.00
N ARG A 256 -11.11 -1.89 -14.00
CA ARG A 256 -12.00 -0.72 -14.02
C ARG A 256 -12.53 -0.42 -12.63
N HIS A 257 -12.75 0.85 -12.32
CA HIS A 257 -13.08 1.29 -10.97
C HIS A 257 -14.23 2.29 -10.94
N GLY A 258 -14.29 3.19 -11.92
CA GLY A 258 -15.25 4.29 -11.89
C GLY A 258 -15.02 5.24 -10.71
N GLU A 259 -13.79 5.69 -10.49
CA GLU A 259 -13.48 6.65 -9.42
C GLU A 259 -14.10 8.04 -9.68
N TRP A 260 -13.93 8.53 -10.90
CA TRP A 260 -14.33 9.84 -11.39
C TRP A 260 -15.73 9.83 -11.99
N THR A 261 -16.10 8.79 -12.75
CA THR A 261 -17.29 8.81 -13.61
C THR A 261 -18.26 7.65 -13.35
N ASP A 262 -19.41 7.65 -14.02
CA ASP A 262 -20.33 6.49 -14.04
C ASP A 262 -20.08 5.59 -15.26
N GLN A 263 -19.05 5.89 -16.06
CA GLN A 263 -18.65 5.13 -17.25
C GLN A 263 -17.63 4.02 -16.92
N TYR A 264 -17.33 3.81 -15.63
CA TYR A 264 -16.47 2.74 -15.13
C TYR A 264 -15.08 2.72 -15.79
N GLU A 265 -14.43 3.87 -15.76
CA GLU A 265 -13.07 4.11 -16.24
C GLU A 265 -12.01 3.36 -15.40
N SER A 266 -10.80 3.27 -15.94
CA SER A 266 -9.63 2.68 -15.28
C SER A 266 -8.55 3.73 -14.99
N HIS A 267 -7.90 3.55 -13.84
CA HIS A 267 -6.72 4.32 -13.47
C HIS A 267 -5.46 3.42 -13.51
N ASN A 268 -4.53 3.71 -14.42
CA ASN A 268 -3.40 2.82 -14.72
C ASN A 268 -2.40 2.65 -13.56
N ARG A 269 -2.38 3.59 -12.59
CA ARG A 269 -1.57 3.43 -11.38
C ARG A 269 -2.10 2.30 -10.49
N LEU A 270 -3.41 2.11 -10.43
CA LEU A 270 -4.02 0.99 -9.69
C LEU A 270 -3.65 -0.33 -10.38
N ILE A 271 -3.72 -0.38 -11.71
CA ILE A 271 -3.32 -1.57 -12.49
C ILE A 271 -1.87 -1.99 -12.20
N ASN A 272 -0.94 -1.04 -12.01
CA ASN A 272 0.41 -1.39 -11.58
C ASN A 272 0.42 -2.09 -10.21
N GLY A 273 -0.45 -1.71 -9.27
CA GLY A 273 -0.62 -2.41 -8.01
C GLY A 273 -0.87 -3.92 -8.19
N ALA A 274 -1.77 -4.29 -9.10
CA ALA A 274 -2.04 -5.69 -9.44
C ALA A 274 -0.83 -6.36 -10.08
N MET A 275 -0.16 -5.71 -11.02
CA MET A 275 1.05 -6.24 -11.66
C MET A 275 2.10 -6.62 -10.62
N GLN A 276 2.42 -5.71 -9.70
CA GLN A 276 3.47 -5.94 -8.70
C GLN A 276 3.10 -7.04 -7.71
N LEU A 277 1.83 -7.10 -7.30
CA LEU A 277 1.31 -8.15 -6.44
C LEU A 277 1.40 -9.52 -7.12
N LEU A 278 0.81 -9.65 -8.31
CA LEU A 278 0.73 -10.92 -9.03
C LEU A 278 2.11 -11.40 -9.48
N ALA A 279 3.02 -10.50 -9.87
CA ALA A 279 4.38 -10.86 -10.24
C ALA A 279 5.20 -11.34 -9.04
N THR A 280 4.91 -10.81 -7.84
CA THR A 280 5.52 -11.31 -6.59
C THR A 280 5.02 -12.71 -6.28
N GLU A 281 3.71 -12.96 -6.40
CA GLU A 281 3.16 -14.31 -6.18
C GLU A 281 3.64 -15.30 -7.24
N PHE A 282 3.73 -14.89 -8.52
CA PHE A 282 4.24 -15.73 -9.60
C PHE A 282 5.70 -16.11 -9.38
N ALA A 283 6.55 -15.18 -8.93
CA ALA A 283 7.94 -15.49 -8.60
C ALA A 283 8.07 -16.49 -7.44
N ALA A 284 7.14 -16.48 -6.48
CA ALA A 284 7.14 -17.43 -5.37
C ALA A 284 6.58 -18.81 -5.78
N ALA A 285 5.52 -18.82 -6.59
CA ALA A 285 4.85 -20.02 -7.07
C ALA A 285 4.30 -19.77 -8.48
N PRO A 286 5.05 -20.14 -9.53
CA PRO A 286 4.58 -19.96 -10.91
C PRO A 286 3.34 -20.82 -11.20
N GLU A 287 2.29 -20.19 -11.70
CA GLU A 287 1.02 -20.85 -12.05
C GLU A 287 0.43 -20.24 -13.34
N PRO A 288 -0.22 -21.04 -14.22
CA PRO A 288 -0.75 -20.53 -15.50
C PRO A 288 -1.76 -19.38 -15.36
N ALA A 289 -2.58 -19.38 -14.31
CA ALA A 289 -3.54 -18.31 -14.04
C ALA A 289 -2.84 -16.97 -13.73
N LEU A 290 -1.73 -17.02 -12.97
CA LEU A 290 -0.92 -15.84 -12.66
C LEU A 290 -0.20 -15.33 -13.91
N GLU A 291 0.41 -16.23 -14.69
CA GLU A 291 1.07 -15.85 -15.95
C GLU A 291 0.09 -15.21 -16.94
N GLY A 292 -1.08 -15.83 -17.13
CA GLY A 292 -2.14 -15.31 -17.99
C GLY A 292 -2.59 -13.92 -17.56
N ALA A 293 -2.75 -13.70 -16.26
CA ALA A 293 -3.12 -12.40 -15.71
C ALA A 293 -2.05 -11.32 -15.95
N LEU A 294 -0.77 -11.66 -15.72
CA LEU A 294 0.37 -10.74 -15.95
C LEU A 294 0.43 -10.30 -17.43
N ARG A 295 0.38 -11.26 -18.36
CA ARG A 295 0.36 -10.98 -19.80
C ARG A 295 -0.87 -10.16 -20.22
N GLY A 296 -2.03 -10.41 -19.59
CA GLY A 296 -3.24 -9.63 -19.77
C GLY A 296 -3.04 -8.16 -19.38
N ILE A 297 -2.47 -7.90 -18.20
CA ILE A 297 -2.16 -6.54 -17.74
C ILE A 297 -1.19 -5.84 -18.71
N ALA A 298 -0.11 -6.52 -19.10
CA ALA A 298 0.89 -5.93 -19.98
C ALA A 298 0.30 -5.52 -21.33
N ARG A 299 -0.54 -6.39 -21.93
CA ARG A 299 -1.26 -6.08 -23.16
C ARG A 299 -2.18 -4.87 -23.00
N TYR A 300 -2.96 -4.84 -21.92
CA TYR A 300 -3.86 -3.72 -21.63
C TYR A 300 -3.09 -2.40 -21.54
N LEU A 301 -2.01 -2.36 -20.73
CA LEU A 301 -1.20 -1.16 -20.52
C LEU A 301 -0.47 -0.71 -21.80
N ALA A 302 -0.05 -1.64 -22.66
CA ALA A 302 0.57 -1.32 -23.94
C ALA A 302 -0.36 -0.55 -24.89
N GLU A 303 -1.67 -0.66 -24.71
CA GLU A 303 -2.69 0.11 -25.43
C GLU A 303 -3.06 1.44 -24.74
N GLN A 304 -2.52 1.73 -23.55
CA GLN A 304 -2.77 2.97 -22.81
C GLN A 304 -1.67 4.00 -23.06
N VAL A 305 -1.44 4.34 -24.32
CA VAL A 305 -0.29 5.15 -24.74
C VAL A 305 -0.71 6.27 -25.69
N ASP A 306 -0.11 7.44 -25.52
CA ASP A 306 -0.08 8.52 -26.51
C ASP A 306 1.28 8.55 -27.21
N GLN A 307 1.30 8.80 -28.51
CA GLN A 307 2.54 8.88 -29.29
C GLN A 307 2.98 10.34 -29.37
N THR A 308 4.12 10.65 -28.74
CA THR A 308 4.74 11.97 -28.77
C THR A 308 5.88 11.99 -29.78
N ASP A 309 6.35 13.17 -30.17
CA ASP A 309 7.53 13.37 -31.03
C ASP A 309 8.80 12.76 -30.41
N ALA A 310 8.83 12.55 -29.10
CA ALA A 310 9.97 11.99 -28.36
C ALA A 310 9.84 10.49 -28.04
N GLY A 311 8.70 9.88 -28.36
CA GLY A 311 8.38 8.48 -28.08
C GLY A 311 7.02 8.29 -27.39
N ALA A 312 6.78 7.07 -26.92
CA ALA A 312 5.55 6.67 -26.26
C ALA A 312 5.41 7.30 -24.87
N TRP A 313 4.22 7.78 -24.52
CA TRP A 313 3.89 8.18 -23.15
C TRP A 313 2.65 7.45 -22.65
N PHE A 314 2.78 6.68 -21.58
CA PHE A 314 1.63 6.03 -20.95
C PHE A 314 0.65 7.03 -20.34
N LEU A 315 -0.62 6.83 -20.63
CA LEU A 315 -1.73 7.61 -20.09
C LEU A 315 -1.91 7.30 -18.60
N HIS A 316 -2.40 8.28 -17.84
CA HIS A 316 -2.72 8.15 -16.42
C HIS A 316 -4.06 7.44 -16.20
N ASP A 317 -5.03 7.79 -17.02
CA ASP A 317 -6.41 7.31 -16.94
C ASP A 317 -6.97 7.06 -18.34
N SER A 318 -7.85 6.07 -18.47
CA SER A 318 -8.56 5.80 -19.72
C SER A 318 -9.40 6.99 -20.24
N LEU A 319 -9.76 7.95 -19.39
CA LEU A 319 -10.42 9.21 -19.79
C LEU A 319 -9.57 10.07 -20.73
N GLU A 320 -8.24 9.93 -20.71
CA GLU A 320 -7.34 10.68 -21.60
C GLU A 320 -7.38 10.21 -23.06
N ARG A 321 -8.07 9.09 -23.36
CA ARG A 321 -8.20 8.57 -24.72
C ARG A 321 -9.02 9.47 -25.64
N SER A 322 -9.84 10.37 -25.09
CA SER A 322 -10.66 11.27 -25.90
C SER A 322 -10.96 12.59 -25.20
N GLU A 323 -11.28 13.64 -25.97
CA GLU A 323 -11.74 14.89 -25.38
C GLU A 323 -13.07 14.74 -24.64
N GLU A 324 -13.92 13.80 -25.05
CA GLU A 324 -15.16 13.49 -24.36
C GLU A 324 -14.89 12.93 -22.97
N GLY A 325 -13.96 11.96 -22.85
CA GLY A 325 -13.52 11.43 -21.56
C GLY A 325 -12.94 12.52 -20.67
N MET A 326 -12.08 13.38 -21.22
CA MET A 326 -11.48 14.49 -20.47
C MET A 326 -12.48 15.53 -19.95
N ARG A 327 -13.68 15.65 -20.54
CA ARG A 327 -14.75 16.51 -19.98
C ARG A 327 -15.31 15.97 -18.67
N HIS A 328 -15.13 14.68 -18.40
CA HIS A 328 -15.50 14.05 -17.14
C HIS A 328 -14.33 14.02 -16.14
N TYR A 329 -13.12 14.40 -16.56
CA TYR A 329 -11.98 14.49 -15.66
C TYR A 329 -12.24 15.55 -14.59
N PRO A 330 -12.01 15.25 -13.30
CA PRO A 330 -12.53 16.09 -12.22
C PRO A 330 -11.66 17.32 -11.93
N LEU A 331 -10.47 17.41 -12.53
CA LEU A 331 -9.55 18.55 -12.40
C LEU A 331 -9.49 19.35 -13.70
N GLY A 332 -9.12 20.62 -13.59
CA GLY A 332 -8.84 21.46 -14.76
C GLY A 332 -7.71 20.88 -15.60
N TRP A 333 -7.99 20.64 -16.87
CA TRP A 333 -7.03 20.16 -17.87
C TRP A 333 -6.66 21.27 -18.83
N GLU A 334 -5.37 21.42 -19.10
CA GLU A 334 -4.83 22.36 -20.06
C GLU A 334 -4.51 21.66 -21.38
N ARG A 335 -5.19 22.10 -22.45
CA ARG A 335 -4.88 21.67 -23.82
C ARG A 335 -3.49 22.17 -24.23
N GLY A 336 -2.68 21.26 -24.77
CA GLY A 336 -1.36 21.58 -25.33
C GLY A 336 -0.80 20.44 -26.17
N ASN A 337 0.14 20.77 -27.05
CA ASN A 337 0.78 19.86 -28.02
C ASN A 337 2.31 19.84 -27.87
N TRP A 338 2.81 20.10 -26.67
CA TRP A 338 4.26 20.06 -26.42
C TRP A 338 4.79 18.65 -26.67
N LEU A 339 5.87 18.54 -27.44
CA LEU A 339 6.39 17.29 -28.00
C LEU A 339 5.34 16.51 -28.82
N GLY A 340 4.43 17.18 -29.52
CA GLY A 340 3.46 16.52 -30.39
C GLY A 340 2.39 15.70 -29.67
N LYS A 341 2.36 15.71 -28.33
CA LYS A 341 1.38 14.97 -27.53
C LYS A 341 -0.07 15.33 -27.91
N SER A 342 -0.98 14.40 -27.69
CA SER A 342 -2.41 14.64 -27.82
C SER A 342 -2.90 15.74 -26.86
N PRO A 343 -3.92 16.53 -27.24
CA PRO A 343 -4.47 17.58 -26.37
C PRO A 343 -4.99 17.08 -25.02
N THR A 344 -5.40 15.81 -24.95
CA THR A 344 -5.96 15.13 -23.78
C THR A 344 -4.91 14.58 -22.83
N ASN A 345 -3.70 14.28 -23.31
CA ASN A 345 -2.62 13.71 -22.51
C ASN A 345 -2.11 14.72 -21.47
N LEU A 346 -2.19 14.35 -20.20
CA LEU A 346 -1.82 15.17 -19.06
C LEU A 346 -0.30 15.17 -18.77
N LEU A 347 0.46 14.26 -19.38
CA LEU A 347 1.85 13.97 -19.08
C LEU A 347 2.10 13.81 -17.57
N ILE A 348 1.32 12.92 -16.93
CA ILE A 348 1.47 12.61 -15.51
C ILE A 348 2.63 11.63 -15.30
N LEU A 349 3.64 12.09 -14.57
CA LEU A 349 4.93 11.39 -14.42
C LEU A 349 4.80 10.08 -13.67
N ASN A 350 4.15 10.11 -12.50
CA ASN A 350 4.14 8.98 -11.57
C ASN A 350 3.48 7.75 -12.20
N THR A 351 2.39 7.91 -12.97
CA THR A 351 1.74 6.80 -13.68
C THR A 351 2.54 6.33 -14.89
N HIS A 352 3.23 7.23 -15.60
CA HIS A 352 4.15 6.84 -16.66
C HIS A 352 5.26 5.91 -16.15
N LEU A 353 5.89 6.27 -15.02
CA LEU A 353 6.89 5.45 -14.36
C LEU A 353 6.31 4.09 -13.93
N ASP A 354 5.12 4.07 -13.32
CA ASP A 354 4.45 2.83 -12.92
C ASP A 354 4.18 1.89 -14.10
N CYS A 355 3.73 2.41 -15.25
CA CYS A 355 3.49 1.58 -16.43
C CYS A 355 4.79 1.00 -17.01
N MET A 356 5.87 1.78 -17.05
CA MET A 356 7.19 1.25 -17.42
C MET A 356 7.65 0.14 -16.47
N LEU A 357 7.47 0.34 -15.15
CA LEU A 357 7.79 -0.66 -14.15
C LEU A 357 6.93 -1.92 -14.30
N ALA A 358 5.64 -1.76 -14.62
CA ALA A 358 4.73 -2.89 -14.82
C ALA A 358 5.17 -3.78 -15.99
N LEU A 359 5.47 -3.18 -17.16
CA LEU A 359 5.91 -3.94 -18.33
C LEU A 359 7.27 -4.58 -18.12
N ALA A 360 8.21 -3.87 -17.48
CA ALA A 360 9.52 -4.44 -17.18
C ALA A 360 9.42 -5.57 -16.14
N ARG A 361 8.47 -5.49 -15.21
CA ARG A 361 8.20 -6.54 -14.24
C ARG A 361 7.59 -7.78 -14.89
N GLU A 362 6.64 -7.60 -15.80
CA GLU A 362 6.07 -8.71 -16.58
C GLU A 362 7.15 -9.40 -17.41
N ARG A 363 7.97 -8.63 -18.15
CA ARG A 363 9.12 -9.16 -18.89
C ARG A 363 10.04 -9.99 -18.00
N ALA A 364 10.38 -9.49 -16.81
CA ALA A 364 11.26 -10.20 -15.87
C ALA A 364 10.63 -11.48 -15.31
N ALA A 365 9.31 -11.48 -15.09
CA ALA A 365 8.58 -12.63 -14.55
C ALA A 365 8.31 -13.70 -15.61
N CYS A 366 7.81 -13.29 -16.79
CA CYS A 366 7.30 -14.19 -17.83
C CYS A 366 8.28 -14.43 -18.98
N GLY A 367 9.40 -13.71 -19.04
CA GLY A 367 10.38 -13.80 -20.13
C GLY A 367 9.85 -13.31 -21.48
N ASP A 368 8.87 -12.39 -21.47
CA ASP A 368 8.23 -11.87 -22.68
C ASP A 368 8.85 -10.55 -23.14
N ASP A 369 9.47 -10.56 -24.33
CA ASP A 369 10.09 -9.39 -24.94
C ASP A 369 9.14 -8.59 -25.86
N THR A 370 7.86 -8.98 -25.96
CA THR A 370 6.86 -8.39 -26.88
C THR A 370 6.80 -6.86 -26.78
N HIS A 371 6.95 -6.30 -25.57
CA HIS A 371 6.84 -4.85 -25.32
C HIS A 371 8.19 -4.14 -25.15
N ALA A 372 9.32 -4.79 -25.45
CA ALA A 372 10.65 -4.19 -25.28
C ALA A 372 10.84 -2.88 -26.08
N GLY A 373 10.35 -2.84 -27.33
CA GLY A 373 10.41 -1.61 -28.15
C GLY A 373 9.55 -0.48 -27.60
N LEU A 374 8.41 -0.78 -26.99
CA LEU A 374 7.55 0.21 -26.33
C LEU A 374 8.24 0.79 -25.09
N LEU A 375 8.89 -0.06 -24.27
CA LEU A 375 9.68 0.38 -23.11
C LEU A 375 10.82 1.31 -23.50
N GLN A 376 11.57 0.98 -24.57
CA GLN A 376 12.64 1.86 -25.09
C GLN A 376 12.08 3.20 -25.57
N SER A 377 10.95 3.18 -26.29
CA SER A 377 10.26 4.40 -26.74
C SER A 377 9.80 5.26 -25.55
N ALA A 378 9.27 4.63 -24.50
CA ALA A 378 8.85 5.32 -23.28
C ALA A 378 10.04 5.93 -22.51
N GLU A 379 11.14 5.20 -22.38
CA GLU A 379 12.37 5.69 -21.75
C GLU A 379 12.97 6.89 -22.50
N SER A 380 12.97 6.86 -23.84
CA SER A 380 13.37 8.00 -24.68
C SER A 380 12.48 9.23 -24.45
N CYS A 381 11.17 9.04 -24.38
CA CYS A 381 10.23 10.12 -24.09
C CYS A 381 10.47 10.70 -22.69
N LEU A 382 10.55 9.84 -21.66
CA LEU A 382 10.84 10.22 -20.29
C LEU A 382 12.15 11.02 -20.20
N ARG A 383 13.21 10.54 -20.85
CA ARG A 383 14.52 11.22 -20.90
C ARG A 383 14.40 12.61 -21.47
N THR A 384 13.69 12.77 -22.58
CA THR A 384 13.47 14.07 -23.23
C THR A 384 12.69 15.01 -22.31
N VAL A 385 11.60 14.53 -21.70
CA VAL A 385 10.76 15.30 -20.77
C VAL A 385 11.56 15.73 -19.53
N MET A 386 12.33 14.81 -18.95
CA MET A 386 13.13 15.07 -17.76
C MET A 386 14.38 15.92 -18.03
N SER A 387 14.84 16.01 -19.29
CA SER A 387 15.94 16.89 -19.70
C SER A 387 15.51 18.31 -20.06
N ALA A 388 14.21 18.58 -20.18
CA ALA A 388 13.73 19.92 -20.55
C ALA A 388 14.08 20.97 -19.48
N ARG A 389 14.79 22.03 -19.88
CA ARG A 389 15.18 23.18 -19.02
C ARG A 389 14.76 24.56 -19.58
N PRO A 390 13.57 24.74 -20.16
CA PRO A 390 13.16 26.06 -20.62
C PRO A 390 13.09 27.06 -19.45
N ALA A 391 13.50 28.29 -19.75
CA ALA A 391 13.42 29.45 -18.85
C ALA A 391 13.99 29.22 -17.43
N ASP A 392 15.12 28.50 -17.30
CA ASP A 392 15.73 28.22 -15.98
C ASP A 392 15.96 29.47 -15.12
N TRP A 393 16.37 30.56 -15.77
CA TRP A 393 16.55 31.88 -15.16
C TRP A 393 15.28 32.44 -14.50
N LEU A 394 14.10 32.05 -14.99
CA LEU A 394 12.80 32.46 -14.46
C LEU A 394 12.34 31.54 -13.34
N PHE A 395 12.48 30.22 -13.52
CA PHE A 395 12.01 29.25 -12.53
C PHE A 395 12.74 29.35 -11.19
N ARG A 396 14.06 29.61 -11.20
CA ARG A 396 14.87 29.75 -9.97
C ARG A 396 14.30 30.80 -8.99
N PRO A 397 14.15 32.08 -9.36
CA PRO A 397 13.62 33.08 -8.44
C PRO A 397 12.16 32.82 -8.06
N LEU A 398 11.33 32.28 -8.95
CA LEU A 398 9.92 31.97 -8.63
C LEU A 398 9.81 30.86 -7.59
N LEU A 399 10.63 29.81 -7.69
CA LEU A 399 10.63 28.74 -6.69
C LEU A 399 11.14 29.19 -5.34
N ASN A 400 12.10 30.12 -5.28
CA ASN A 400 12.51 30.72 -4.02
C ASN A 400 11.33 31.43 -3.32
N VAL A 401 10.43 32.05 -4.09
CA VAL A 401 9.20 32.66 -3.54
C VAL A 401 8.19 31.60 -3.11
N ILE A 402 8.00 30.54 -3.90
CA ILE A 402 7.11 29.42 -3.57
C ILE A 402 7.59 28.68 -2.31
N ALA A 403 8.90 28.49 -2.15
CA ALA A 403 9.50 27.81 -1.00
C ALA A 403 9.12 28.46 0.34
N LEU A 404 8.91 29.77 0.38
CA LEU A 404 8.43 30.47 1.59
C LEU A 404 7.03 30.00 2.03
N SER A 405 6.24 29.42 1.12
CA SER A 405 4.93 28.83 1.40
C SER A 405 5.01 27.34 1.73
N LEU A 406 6.18 26.71 1.52
CA LEU A 406 6.45 25.30 1.85
C LEU A 406 7.06 25.13 3.25
N LEU A 407 7.47 26.22 3.89
CA LEU A 407 7.96 26.20 5.27
C LEU A 407 6.86 25.80 6.27
N PRO A 408 7.20 25.22 7.44
CA PRO A 408 6.26 25.03 8.55
C PRO A 408 5.65 26.35 9.03
N LYS A 409 4.42 26.33 9.56
CA LYS A 409 3.68 27.54 9.94
C LYS A 409 4.45 28.42 10.94
N ALA A 410 5.07 27.81 11.95
CA ALA A 410 5.86 28.53 12.95
C ALA A 410 7.09 29.23 12.32
N GLU A 411 7.71 28.61 11.32
CA GLU A 411 8.83 29.22 10.58
C GLU A 411 8.33 30.34 9.66
N GLN A 412 7.17 30.16 9.00
CA GLN A 412 6.52 31.18 8.18
C GLN A 412 6.18 32.46 8.99
N GLU A 413 5.79 32.31 10.25
CA GLU A 413 5.44 33.43 11.15
C GLU A 413 6.68 34.23 11.60
N ARG A 414 7.84 33.57 11.68
CA ARG A 414 9.13 34.18 12.05
C ARG A 414 9.83 34.88 10.88
N LEU A 415 9.31 34.76 9.67
CA LEU A 415 9.89 35.42 8.49
C LEU A 415 9.92 36.95 8.66
N PRO A 416 11.02 37.62 8.24
CA PRO A 416 11.08 39.07 8.15
C PRO A 416 9.95 39.63 7.27
N LEU A 417 9.55 40.89 7.51
CA LEU A 417 8.40 41.54 6.84
C LEU A 417 8.44 41.42 5.31
N VAL A 418 9.62 41.63 4.71
CA VAL A 418 9.82 41.54 3.25
C VAL A 418 9.53 40.12 2.73
N TYR A 419 10.05 39.09 3.40
CA TYR A 419 9.80 37.70 3.01
C TYR A 419 8.34 37.29 3.25
N ARG A 420 7.67 37.81 4.27
CA ARG A 420 6.21 37.60 4.44
C ARG A 420 5.40 38.24 3.30
N ALA A 421 5.80 39.41 2.82
CA ALA A 421 5.17 40.04 1.66
C ALA A 421 5.38 39.22 0.38
N LEU A 422 6.61 38.74 0.13
CA LEU A 422 6.93 37.85 -0.99
C LEU A 422 6.16 36.53 -0.92
N LYS A 423 6.12 35.89 0.25
CA LYS A 423 5.30 34.69 0.49
C LYS A 423 3.83 34.94 0.14
N ARG A 424 3.26 36.05 0.59
CA ARG A 424 1.87 36.41 0.30
C ARG A 424 1.64 36.62 -1.19
N LEU A 425 2.58 37.24 -1.90
CA LEU A 425 2.53 37.35 -3.36
C LEU A 425 2.59 35.97 -4.01
N GLY A 426 3.51 35.12 -3.55
CA GLY A 426 3.67 33.73 -3.98
C GLY A 426 2.37 32.93 -3.86
N TRP A 427 1.85 32.82 -2.65
CA TRP A 427 0.64 32.08 -2.35
C TRP A 427 -0.62 32.64 -3.04
N LYS A 428 -0.80 33.97 -3.08
CA LYS A 428 -2.04 34.56 -3.61
C LYS A 428 -2.06 34.65 -5.14
N TYR A 429 -0.91 34.81 -5.79
CA TYR A 429 -0.85 35.11 -7.22
C TYR A 429 -0.02 34.12 -8.03
N LEU A 430 1.14 33.70 -7.53
CA LEU A 430 2.06 32.83 -8.26
C LEU A 430 1.59 31.36 -8.28
N ILE A 431 1.39 30.74 -7.11
CA ILE A 431 1.00 29.33 -6.99
C ILE A 431 -0.31 29.04 -7.77
N PRO A 432 -1.39 29.86 -7.65
CA PRO A 432 -2.62 29.61 -8.39
C PRO A 432 -2.49 29.75 -9.92
N ARG A 433 -1.44 30.43 -10.41
CA ARG A 433 -1.17 30.64 -11.85
C ARG A 433 0.03 29.84 -12.34
N TRP A 434 0.58 28.96 -11.50
CA TRP A 434 1.78 28.21 -11.80
C TRP A 434 1.65 27.37 -13.09
N HIS A 435 0.47 26.79 -13.31
CA HIS A 435 0.15 26.05 -14.53
C HIS A 435 0.30 26.88 -15.82
N LEU A 436 -0.01 28.18 -15.79
CA LEU A 436 0.16 29.05 -16.97
C LEU A 436 1.62 29.25 -17.34
N ILE A 437 2.49 29.36 -16.33
CA ILE A 437 3.94 29.48 -16.52
C ILE A 437 4.48 28.16 -17.09
N ARG A 438 4.08 27.03 -16.50
CA ARG A 438 4.44 25.68 -16.99
C ARG A 438 3.93 25.43 -18.40
N ARG A 439 2.75 25.91 -18.76
CA ARG A 439 2.23 25.80 -20.13
C ARG A 439 3.08 26.57 -21.14
N ARG A 440 3.59 27.76 -20.77
CA ARG A 440 4.44 28.56 -21.65
C ARG A 440 5.87 28.04 -21.75
N PHE A 441 6.38 27.45 -20.68
CA PHE A 441 7.73 26.89 -20.55
C PHE A 441 7.66 25.47 -19.94
N PRO A 442 7.28 24.45 -20.72
CA PRO A 442 6.99 23.11 -20.20
C PRO A 442 8.25 22.42 -19.65
N ARG A 443 8.19 22.06 -18.36
CA ARG A 443 9.20 21.24 -17.67
C ARG A 443 8.61 20.57 -16.45
N LEU A 444 8.99 19.32 -16.20
CA LEU A 444 8.65 18.63 -14.95
C LEU A 444 9.72 18.86 -13.89
N GLN A 445 10.99 18.66 -14.25
CA GLN A 445 12.11 18.85 -13.34
C GLN A 445 12.42 20.33 -13.18
N MET A 446 12.19 20.83 -11.97
CA MET A 446 12.42 22.21 -11.59
C MET A 446 13.85 22.42 -11.07
N PRO A 447 14.36 23.68 -11.06
CA PRO A 447 15.58 24.01 -10.34
C PRO A 447 15.53 23.54 -8.88
N ALA A 448 16.70 23.26 -8.30
CA ALA A 448 16.86 22.78 -6.92
C ALA A 448 16.21 21.42 -6.60
N GLY A 449 15.83 20.63 -7.62
CA GLY A 449 15.47 19.22 -7.45
C GLY A 449 13.99 18.91 -7.20
N TYR A 450 13.13 19.93 -7.12
CA TYR A 450 11.69 19.71 -7.11
C TYR A 450 11.20 19.17 -8.47
N ILE A 451 10.22 18.27 -8.45
CA ILE A 451 9.64 17.70 -9.67
C ILE A 451 8.13 17.85 -9.62
N GLU A 452 7.57 18.45 -10.66
CA GLU A 452 6.12 18.53 -10.84
C GLU A 452 5.52 17.18 -11.22
N ARG A 453 4.29 16.95 -10.76
CA ARG A 453 3.57 15.72 -11.06
C ARG A 453 3.20 15.61 -12.55
N SER A 454 2.82 16.72 -13.16
CA SER A 454 2.26 16.73 -14.52
C SER A 454 2.49 18.05 -15.25
N LEU A 455 2.23 18.08 -16.55
CA LEU A 455 2.20 19.31 -17.35
C LEU A 455 0.79 19.77 -17.71
N GLY A 456 -0.15 18.84 -17.84
CA GLY A 456 -1.52 19.12 -18.27
C GLY A 456 -2.50 19.46 -17.14
N GLN A 457 -2.15 19.28 -15.87
CA GLN A 457 -3.03 19.66 -14.75
C GLN A 457 -2.76 21.10 -14.28
N ALA A 458 -3.83 21.78 -13.88
CA ALA A 458 -3.82 23.19 -13.48
C ALA A 458 -3.27 23.48 -12.06
N ASP A 459 -2.76 22.48 -11.35
CA ASP A 459 -2.39 22.54 -9.93
C ASP A 459 -0.87 22.70 -9.68
N PHE A 460 -0.52 22.93 -8.41
CA PHE A 460 0.85 22.86 -7.87
C PHE A 460 0.77 21.92 -6.67
N VAL A 461 1.40 20.74 -6.77
CA VAL A 461 1.16 19.66 -5.81
C VAL A 461 2.47 19.10 -5.25
N HIS A 462 2.98 19.77 -4.22
CA HIS A 462 4.18 19.33 -3.51
C HIS A 462 4.05 17.94 -2.87
N ARG A 463 2.82 17.45 -2.60
CA ARG A 463 2.56 16.14 -1.97
C ARG A 463 3.10 14.94 -2.77
N TYR A 464 3.26 15.08 -4.09
CA TYR A 464 3.82 14.02 -4.94
C TYR A 464 5.35 13.93 -4.87
N HIS A 465 6.02 14.84 -4.17
CA HIS A 465 7.48 14.80 -4.07
C HIS A 465 7.99 13.49 -3.44
N GLY A 466 7.35 13.01 -2.36
CA GLY A 466 7.67 11.70 -1.78
C GLY A 466 7.39 10.54 -2.74
N VAL A 467 6.30 10.63 -3.51
CA VAL A 467 5.95 9.64 -4.54
C VAL A 467 7.00 9.59 -5.65
N HIS A 468 7.48 10.74 -6.12
CA HIS A 468 8.53 10.80 -7.14
C HIS A 468 9.83 10.16 -6.65
N LEU A 469 10.24 10.39 -5.40
CA LEU A 469 11.43 9.73 -4.86
C LEU A 469 11.26 8.20 -4.89
N MET A 470 10.12 7.70 -4.42
CA MET A 470 9.80 6.27 -4.49
C MET A 470 9.84 5.75 -5.94
N ASP A 471 9.17 6.41 -6.87
CA ASP A 471 9.01 5.92 -8.24
C ASP A 471 10.34 5.96 -9.02
N PHE A 472 11.20 6.96 -8.81
CA PHE A 472 12.55 6.99 -9.40
C PHE A 472 13.49 5.96 -8.78
N GLU A 473 13.43 5.70 -7.47
CA GLU A 473 14.20 4.63 -6.86
C GLU A 473 13.73 3.24 -7.34
N ARG A 474 12.44 3.08 -7.63
CA ARG A 474 11.93 1.87 -8.29
C ARG A 474 12.45 1.75 -9.72
N LEU A 475 12.47 2.85 -10.48
CA LEU A 475 13.00 2.88 -11.83
C LEU A 475 14.48 2.47 -11.85
N LEU A 476 15.30 3.04 -10.97
CA LEU A 476 16.72 2.72 -10.82
C LEU A 476 16.98 1.26 -10.39
N ALA A 477 16.02 0.60 -9.76
CA ALA A 477 16.13 -0.82 -9.39
C ALA A 477 15.64 -1.77 -10.50
N CYS A 478 15.09 -1.24 -11.59
CA CYS A 478 14.43 -1.99 -12.64
C CYS A 478 15.25 -2.00 -13.95
N ALA A 479 15.09 -3.05 -14.75
CA ALA A 479 15.74 -3.18 -16.06
C ALA A 479 15.18 -2.24 -17.15
N ALA A 480 14.21 -1.38 -16.82
CA ALA A 480 13.64 -0.41 -17.75
C ALA A 480 14.61 0.74 -18.09
N VAL A 481 15.60 1.01 -17.24
CA VAL A 481 16.65 2.01 -17.47
C VAL A 481 18.01 1.44 -17.11
N ASP A 482 19.08 2.06 -17.61
CA ASP A 482 20.43 1.76 -17.12
C ASP A 482 20.66 2.49 -15.78
N PRO A 483 20.81 1.78 -14.64
CA PRO A 483 21.07 2.41 -13.35
C PRO A 483 22.43 3.11 -13.27
N LYS A 484 23.36 2.81 -14.20
CA LYS A 484 24.67 3.48 -14.28
C LYS A 484 24.59 4.83 -14.97
N ASP A 485 23.47 5.14 -15.62
CA ASP A 485 23.26 6.44 -16.24
C ASP A 485 23.19 7.53 -15.14
N PRO A 486 24.13 8.49 -15.13
CA PRO A 486 24.16 9.55 -14.14
C PRO A 486 22.91 10.43 -14.16
N GLN A 487 22.19 10.49 -15.28
CA GLN A 487 20.96 11.29 -15.38
C GLN A 487 19.93 10.82 -14.34
N TRP A 488 19.68 9.52 -14.24
CA TRP A 488 18.65 8.99 -13.35
C TRP A 488 19.03 9.08 -11.87
N SER A 489 20.29 8.81 -11.54
CA SER A 489 20.78 8.95 -10.16
C SER A 489 20.78 10.41 -9.70
N SER A 490 21.15 11.36 -10.58
CA SER A 490 21.12 12.79 -10.25
C SER A 490 19.71 13.33 -9.97
N ILE A 491 18.67 12.73 -10.59
CA ILE A 491 17.27 13.09 -10.31
C ILE A 491 16.89 12.68 -8.88
N SER A 492 17.26 11.47 -8.46
CA SER A 492 17.05 11.02 -7.07
C SER A 492 17.80 11.91 -6.07
N ASP A 493 19.07 12.23 -6.34
CA ASP A 493 19.86 13.12 -5.48
C ASP A 493 19.19 14.50 -5.33
N GLY A 494 18.69 15.07 -6.43
CA GLY A 494 17.93 16.31 -6.43
C GLY A 494 16.64 16.23 -5.61
N LEU A 495 15.90 15.13 -5.70
CA LEU A 495 14.68 14.92 -4.91
C LEU A 495 14.98 14.89 -3.41
N VAL A 496 16.03 14.20 -2.99
CA VAL A 496 16.44 14.14 -1.58
C VAL A 496 16.90 15.52 -1.11
N GLU A 497 17.76 16.18 -1.87
CA GLU A 497 18.28 17.50 -1.52
C GLU A 497 17.16 18.53 -1.40
N PHE A 498 16.18 18.53 -2.30
CA PHE A 498 15.01 19.38 -2.17
C PHE A 498 14.22 19.06 -0.90
N GLY A 499 13.95 17.78 -0.61
CA GLY A 499 13.18 17.37 0.57
C GLY A 499 13.81 17.86 1.87
N VAL A 500 15.15 17.80 1.96
CA VAL A 500 15.94 18.25 3.11
C VAL A 500 15.98 19.78 3.20
N THR A 501 16.38 20.46 2.12
CA THR A 501 16.63 21.91 2.11
C THR A 501 15.36 22.76 2.14
N SER A 502 14.26 22.26 1.56
CA SER A 502 12.97 22.98 1.57
C SER A 502 12.19 22.82 2.88
N HIS A 503 12.57 21.86 3.72
CA HIS A 503 11.82 21.45 4.91
C HIS A 503 10.36 21.05 4.65
N VAL A 504 10.01 20.67 3.41
CA VAL A 504 8.64 20.34 3.02
C VAL A 504 8.06 19.16 3.81
N THR A 505 8.91 18.23 4.28
CA THR A 505 8.48 17.09 5.11
C THR A 505 7.88 17.55 6.45
N ARG A 506 8.39 18.64 7.04
CA ARG A 506 7.84 19.22 8.27
C ARG A 506 6.46 19.84 8.03
N LEU A 507 6.26 20.47 6.88
CA LEU A 507 4.94 20.99 6.49
C LEU A 507 3.91 19.86 6.31
N TRP A 508 4.32 18.73 5.74
CA TRP A 508 3.46 17.55 5.60
C TRP A 508 2.95 17.06 6.96
N LYS A 509 3.81 17.05 8.00
CA LYS A 509 3.40 16.69 9.37
C LYS A 509 2.27 17.59 9.91
N GLU A 510 2.34 18.89 9.63
CA GLU A 510 1.39 19.88 10.16
C GLU A 510 -0.01 19.80 9.54
N THR A 511 -0.16 19.22 8.33
CA THR A 511 -1.42 19.28 7.58
C THR A 511 -1.97 17.91 7.24
N ALA A 512 -3.22 17.64 7.63
CA ALA A 512 -3.86 16.35 7.34
C ALA A 512 -3.92 16.02 5.84
N ALA A 513 -4.03 17.04 4.98
CA ALA A 513 -4.17 16.89 3.52
C ALA A 513 -2.88 16.49 2.77
N SER A 514 -1.72 16.52 3.43
CA SER A 514 -0.44 16.11 2.81
C SER A 514 0.41 15.21 3.72
N ARG A 515 -0.13 14.81 4.87
CA ARG A 515 0.57 13.98 5.85
C ARG A 515 0.97 12.63 5.27
N ASP A 516 0.12 12.05 4.43
CA ASP A 516 0.34 10.82 3.68
C ASP A 516 1.64 10.82 2.86
N SER A 517 2.11 12.00 2.41
CA SER A 517 3.38 12.14 1.68
C SER A 517 4.60 11.63 2.47
N LEU A 518 4.52 11.60 3.81
CA LEU A 518 5.57 11.06 4.68
C LEU A 518 5.80 9.55 4.44
N ALA A 519 4.75 8.78 4.14
CA ALA A 519 4.88 7.34 3.92
C ALA A 519 5.62 7.05 2.62
N PHE A 520 5.29 7.78 1.55
CA PHE A 520 5.99 7.67 0.27
C PHE A 520 7.44 8.19 0.36
N TRP A 521 7.69 9.21 1.17
CA TRP A 521 9.04 9.68 1.47
C TRP A 521 9.88 8.62 2.18
N ALA A 522 9.35 7.96 3.21
CA ALA A 522 10.02 6.87 3.90
C ALA A 522 10.27 5.66 2.97
N GLU A 523 9.31 5.29 2.13
CA GLU A 523 9.46 4.23 1.12
C GLU A 523 10.58 4.55 0.11
N GLY A 524 10.63 5.79 -0.38
CA GLY A 524 11.69 6.25 -1.28
C GLY A 524 13.08 6.24 -0.63
N LEU A 525 13.20 6.77 0.60
CA LEU A 525 14.45 6.73 1.36
C LEU A 525 14.90 5.30 1.67
N TYR A 526 13.98 4.40 1.99
CA TYR A 526 14.27 2.99 2.20
C TYR A 526 14.92 2.37 0.96
N ARG A 527 14.31 2.55 -0.22
CA ARG A 527 14.87 2.05 -1.48
C ARG A 527 16.23 2.66 -1.80
N ARG A 528 16.38 3.96 -1.53
CA ARG A 528 17.65 4.65 -1.67
C ARG A 528 18.73 4.07 -0.74
N CYS A 529 18.39 3.78 0.52
CA CYS A 529 19.32 3.13 1.47
C CYS A 529 19.85 1.79 0.94
N LEU A 530 19.00 1.00 0.28
CA LEU A 530 19.42 -0.28 -0.32
C LEU A 530 20.42 -0.07 -1.46
N ARG A 531 20.22 0.97 -2.27
CA ARG A 531 21.09 1.29 -3.41
C ARG A 531 22.42 1.93 -2.99
N THR A 532 22.38 2.94 -2.12
CA THR A 532 23.55 3.77 -1.77
C THR A 532 24.33 3.22 -0.58
N LYS A 533 23.66 2.53 0.35
CA LYS A 533 24.20 2.10 1.65
C LYS A 533 24.80 3.24 2.48
N ALA A 534 24.47 4.49 2.16
CA ALA A 534 25.03 5.66 2.80
C ALA A 534 24.43 5.90 4.19
N GLU A 535 25.26 6.31 5.15
CA GLU A 535 24.82 6.63 6.51
C GLU A 535 23.81 7.78 6.53
N ARG A 536 24.04 8.84 5.74
CA ARG A 536 23.12 9.97 5.57
C ARG A 536 21.70 9.51 5.18
N ASP A 537 21.58 8.54 4.28
CA ASP A 537 20.27 8.07 3.84
C ASP A 537 19.57 7.27 4.97
N ARG A 538 20.33 6.54 5.79
CA ARG A 538 19.81 5.83 6.97
C ARG A 538 19.33 6.78 8.06
N ASP A 539 20.06 7.87 8.30
CA ASP A 539 19.63 8.94 9.20
C ASP A 539 18.31 9.56 8.76
N LEU A 540 18.20 9.85 7.45
CA LEU A 540 16.96 10.38 6.88
C LEU A 540 15.80 9.37 6.99
N LEU A 541 16.06 8.09 6.76
CA LEU A 541 15.06 7.03 6.90
C LEU A 541 14.59 6.89 8.36
N ALA A 542 15.52 6.88 9.31
CA ALA A 542 15.18 6.82 10.73
C ALA A 542 14.35 8.03 11.17
N ALA A 543 14.71 9.24 10.70
CA ALA A 543 13.91 10.45 10.93
C ALA A 543 12.51 10.33 10.30
N ALA A 544 12.40 9.79 9.08
CA ALA A 544 11.11 9.57 8.43
C ALA A 544 10.23 8.56 9.21
N VAL A 545 10.82 7.50 9.78
CA VAL A 545 10.10 6.55 10.64
C VAL A 545 9.58 7.21 11.92
N LEU A 546 10.39 8.07 12.56
CA LEU A 546 9.93 8.87 13.70
C LEU A 546 8.80 9.82 13.32
N ASP A 547 8.89 10.46 12.14
CA ASP A 547 7.84 11.33 11.62
C ASP A 547 6.53 10.56 11.36
N LEU A 548 6.61 9.34 10.82
CA LEU A 548 5.46 8.45 10.62
C LEU A 548 4.81 8.02 11.94
N HIS A 549 5.64 7.70 12.94
CA HIS A 549 5.18 7.35 14.28
C HIS A 549 4.41 8.52 14.91
N ASP A 550 5.02 9.71 14.92
CA ASP A 550 4.39 10.94 15.46
C ASP A 550 3.09 11.28 14.72
N ALA A 551 3.04 11.01 13.42
CA ALA A 551 1.90 11.27 12.56
C ALA A 551 0.79 10.21 12.67
N GLY A 552 1.08 9.05 13.26
CA GLY A 552 0.15 7.92 13.39
C GLY A 552 -0.18 7.18 12.09
N LEU A 553 0.67 7.29 11.06
CA LEU A 553 0.41 6.75 9.72
C LEU A 553 0.75 5.26 9.55
N GLY A 554 1.66 4.74 10.36
CA GLY A 554 2.21 3.40 10.18
C GLY A 554 3.36 3.34 9.19
N LEU A 555 4.06 2.21 9.17
CA LEU A 555 5.23 1.99 8.33
C LEU A 555 4.81 1.56 6.92
N PRO A 556 5.47 2.05 5.86
CA PRO A 556 5.27 1.50 4.54
C PRO A 556 5.59 0.00 4.55
N PRO A 557 4.73 -0.84 3.97
CA PRO A 557 4.80 -2.29 4.14
C PRO A 557 6.05 -2.93 3.52
N SER A 558 6.74 -2.24 2.60
CA SER A 558 7.98 -2.74 2.03
C SER A 558 9.14 -2.84 3.03
N LEU A 559 9.12 -2.00 4.07
CA LEU A 559 10.15 -1.95 5.10
C LEU A 559 10.17 -3.23 5.96
N LEU A 560 9.15 -4.07 5.86
CA LEU A 560 9.09 -5.39 6.51
C LEU A 560 9.79 -6.50 5.71
N GLY A 561 10.38 -6.20 4.55
CA GLY A 561 11.21 -7.14 3.79
C GLY A 561 10.49 -7.99 2.74
N ALA A 562 9.16 -8.09 2.74
CA ALA A 562 8.42 -8.95 1.79
C ALA A 562 7.99 -8.25 0.48
N LYS A 563 8.86 -7.40 -0.08
CA LYS A 563 8.58 -6.73 -1.36
C LYS A 563 9.35 -7.40 -2.50
N GLY A 564 8.63 -8.19 -3.32
CA GLY A 564 9.20 -8.92 -4.45
C GLY A 564 9.87 -8.05 -5.51
N GLU A 565 9.56 -6.75 -5.58
CA GLU A 565 10.28 -5.79 -6.42
C GLU A 565 11.74 -5.57 -6.00
N ILE A 566 12.08 -5.85 -4.75
CA ILE A 566 13.40 -5.55 -4.16
C ILE A 566 14.19 -6.84 -3.95
N VAL A 567 13.60 -7.78 -3.23
CA VAL A 567 14.22 -9.07 -2.91
C VAL A 567 13.31 -10.18 -3.45
N PRO A 568 13.83 -11.13 -4.23
CA PRO A 568 13.07 -12.31 -4.64
C PRO A 568 12.48 -13.07 -3.42
N PRO A 569 11.28 -13.66 -3.55
CA PRO A 569 10.62 -14.35 -2.43
C PRO A 569 11.46 -15.46 -1.76
N ASP A 570 12.30 -16.15 -2.53
CA ASP A 570 13.20 -17.23 -2.08
C ASP A 570 14.45 -16.71 -1.35
N GLU A 571 14.85 -15.47 -1.63
CA GLU A 571 15.96 -14.77 -0.98
C GLU A 571 15.51 -13.91 0.21
N THR A 572 14.21 -13.80 0.46
CA THR A 572 13.66 -12.94 1.50
C THR A 572 14.05 -13.41 2.91
N LEU A 573 14.52 -12.48 3.73
CA LEU A 573 14.85 -12.68 5.13
C LEU A 573 13.64 -12.26 6.00
N PRO A 574 13.19 -13.09 6.97
CA PRO A 574 12.14 -12.68 7.89
C PRO A 574 12.56 -11.50 8.78
N THR A 575 11.62 -10.60 9.07
CA THR A 575 11.87 -9.45 9.94
C THR A 575 11.68 -9.87 11.40
N PRO A 576 12.70 -9.75 12.27
CA PRO A 576 12.57 -10.18 13.64
C PRO A 576 11.63 -9.25 14.41
N SER A 577 10.85 -9.81 15.34
CA SER A 577 10.00 -9.00 16.22
C SER A 577 10.79 -8.57 17.44
N ALA A 578 10.90 -7.26 17.68
CA ALA A 578 11.41 -6.75 18.94
C ALA A 578 10.49 -7.16 20.11
N THR A 579 11.02 -7.25 21.32
CA THR A 579 10.22 -7.47 22.54
C THR A 579 9.41 -6.23 22.91
N ASP A 580 9.98 -5.04 22.73
CA ASP A 580 9.32 -3.75 22.98
C ASP A 580 8.71 -3.19 21.68
N ALA A 581 7.40 -2.93 21.69
CA ALA A 581 6.67 -2.43 20.52
C ALA A 581 7.07 -1.00 20.09
N ARG A 582 7.83 -0.28 20.92
CA ARG A 582 8.37 1.04 20.58
C ARG A 582 9.66 0.95 19.76
N LEU A 583 10.23 -0.25 19.62
CA LEU A 583 11.33 -0.53 18.69
C LEU A 583 10.77 -0.97 17.34
N THR A 584 10.91 -0.10 16.36
CA THR A 584 10.55 -0.40 14.96
C THR A 584 11.73 -1.03 14.26
N VAL A 585 11.51 -2.19 13.65
CA VAL A 585 12.54 -2.93 12.90
C VAL A 585 12.26 -2.78 11.41
N ILE A 586 13.24 -2.25 10.69
CA ILE A 586 13.22 -2.14 9.22
C ILE A 586 14.18 -3.16 8.67
N ASN A 587 13.70 -4.00 7.77
CA ASN A 587 14.51 -4.99 7.09
C ASN A 587 15.13 -4.37 5.84
N MET A 588 16.46 -4.29 5.81
CA MET A 588 17.25 -3.72 4.73
C MET A 588 18.14 -4.77 4.05
N GLY A 589 17.90 -6.05 4.33
CA GLY A 589 18.76 -7.14 3.87
C GLY A 589 17.99 -8.29 3.25
N ASP A 590 18.75 -9.29 2.85
CA ASP A 590 18.27 -10.56 2.31
C ASP A 590 18.92 -11.72 3.09
N ARG A 591 18.63 -12.97 2.70
CA ARG A 591 19.21 -14.16 3.36
C ARG A 591 20.74 -14.22 3.28
N ARG A 592 21.36 -13.61 2.27
CA ARG A 592 22.82 -13.63 2.06
C ARG A 592 23.52 -12.49 2.79
N THR A 593 22.88 -11.33 2.84
CA THR A 593 23.36 -10.11 3.48
C THR A 593 22.32 -9.55 4.45
N PRO A 594 22.06 -10.23 5.57
CA PRO A 594 21.11 -9.75 6.56
C PRO A 594 21.48 -8.37 7.09
N CYS A 595 20.49 -7.48 7.17
CA CYS A 595 20.70 -6.10 7.61
C CYS A 595 19.40 -5.52 8.16
N PHE A 596 19.41 -5.00 9.39
CA PHE A 596 18.24 -4.40 10.03
C PHE A 596 18.56 -3.01 10.58
N LEU A 597 17.70 -2.04 10.30
CA LEU A 597 17.69 -0.75 11.00
C LEU A 597 16.68 -0.83 12.13
N VAL A 598 17.11 -0.63 13.38
CA VAL A 598 16.20 -0.59 14.52
C VAL A 598 16.07 0.85 14.99
N VAL A 599 14.85 1.39 14.93
CA VAL A 599 14.52 2.77 15.32
C VAL A 599 13.74 2.75 16.63
N ASN A 600 14.20 3.50 17.62
CA ASN A 600 13.51 3.65 18.89
C ASN A 600 12.58 4.87 18.84
N THR A 601 11.27 4.63 18.91
CA THR A 601 10.26 5.70 18.89
C THR A 601 10.05 6.37 20.26
N ALA A 602 10.57 5.77 21.34
CA ALA A 602 10.44 6.28 22.70
C ALA A 602 11.39 7.46 23.00
N THR A 603 11.06 8.19 24.06
CA THR A 603 11.88 9.29 24.61
C THR A 603 12.93 8.81 25.62
N THR A 604 13.11 7.50 25.75
CA THR A 604 14.10 6.86 26.64
C THR A 604 14.85 5.79 25.85
N ASP A 605 16.09 5.51 26.25
CA ASP A 605 16.85 4.38 25.73
C ASP A 605 16.14 3.07 26.04
N LEU A 606 16.13 2.13 25.09
CA LEU A 606 15.45 0.85 25.24
C LEU A 606 16.40 -0.32 25.01
N PRO A 607 16.35 -1.38 25.83
CA PRO A 607 17.12 -2.58 25.59
C PRO A 607 16.64 -3.27 24.31
N LEU A 608 17.58 -3.75 23.50
CA LEU A 608 17.28 -4.50 22.31
C LEU A 608 17.18 -5.99 22.64
N ALA A 609 15.99 -6.56 22.47
CA ALA A 609 15.77 -7.99 22.51
C ALA A 609 14.71 -8.40 21.50
N PHE A 610 14.84 -9.60 20.93
CA PHE A 610 13.94 -10.14 19.90
C PHE A 610 13.23 -11.42 20.35
N VAL A 611 12.04 -11.66 19.79
CA VAL A 611 11.29 -12.90 19.94
C VAL A 611 10.91 -13.45 18.56
N PRO A 612 11.34 -14.68 18.20
CA PRO A 612 12.35 -15.48 18.89
C PRO A 612 13.75 -14.80 18.85
N ARG A 613 14.69 -15.29 19.67
CA ARG A 613 16.07 -14.79 19.67
C ARG A 613 16.70 -14.99 18.28
N LEU A 614 17.45 -14.00 17.81
CA LEU A 614 18.12 -14.06 16.52
C LEU A 614 19.23 -15.15 16.51
N PRO A 615 19.53 -15.78 15.37
CA PRO A 615 20.67 -16.69 15.25
C PRO A 615 21.99 -15.99 15.52
N ALA A 616 22.96 -16.69 16.14
CA ALA A 616 24.26 -16.14 16.58
C ALA A 616 25.04 -15.36 15.49
N ALA A 617 24.90 -15.73 14.21
CA ALA A 617 25.54 -15.05 13.08
C ALA A 617 24.99 -13.63 12.79
N LEU A 618 23.78 -13.35 13.27
CA LEU A 618 23.11 -12.04 13.26
C LEU A 618 23.09 -11.40 14.64
N ASP A 619 23.18 -12.23 15.67
CA ASP A 619 23.22 -11.87 17.09
C ASP A 619 24.62 -11.46 17.56
N GLY A 620 25.64 -11.48 16.66
CA GLY A 620 27.02 -11.02 16.88
C GLY A 620 27.44 -11.05 18.34
N THR A 621 27.70 -12.25 18.88
CA THR A 621 28.13 -12.57 20.27
C THR A 621 28.46 -11.36 21.17
N ASP A 622 27.43 -10.76 21.80
CA ASP A 622 27.39 -10.01 23.08
C ASP A 622 26.31 -8.91 23.06
N HIS A 623 25.04 -9.33 23.05
CA HIS A 623 23.89 -8.41 22.94
C HIS A 623 22.97 -8.34 24.16
N GLU A 624 23.24 -9.08 25.25
CA GLU A 624 22.40 -8.98 26.46
C GLU A 624 22.42 -7.58 27.12
N MET A 625 23.17 -6.62 26.57
CA MET A 625 23.21 -5.21 27.03
C MET A 625 23.10 -4.13 25.94
N ARG A 626 22.80 -4.42 24.66
CA ARG A 626 22.70 -3.32 23.67
C ARG A 626 21.41 -2.52 23.85
N THR A 627 21.55 -1.20 23.93
CA THR A 627 20.44 -0.24 24.02
C THR A 627 20.30 0.55 22.72
N VAL A 628 19.07 0.78 22.29
CA VAL A 628 18.76 1.70 21.18
C VAL A 628 18.49 3.08 21.78
N PRO A 629 19.24 4.13 21.39
CA PRO A 629 19.10 5.46 21.97
C PRO A 629 17.69 6.04 21.82
N SER A 630 17.25 6.87 22.76
CA SER A 630 15.96 7.58 22.69
C SER A 630 15.83 8.35 21.37
N ARG A 631 14.74 8.11 20.62
CA ARG A 631 14.52 8.71 19.29
C ARG A 631 15.72 8.57 18.34
N GLY A 632 16.53 7.51 18.54
CA GLY A 632 17.70 7.18 17.74
C GLY A 632 17.55 5.83 17.05
N TRP A 633 18.62 5.37 16.43
CA TRP A 633 18.63 4.13 15.68
C TRP A 633 19.97 3.39 15.82
N ILE A 634 19.95 2.09 15.54
CA ILE A 634 21.15 1.25 15.39
C ILE A 634 21.05 0.39 14.13
N LEU A 635 22.20 -0.01 13.57
CA LEU A 635 22.28 -0.97 12.47
C LEU A 635 22.70 -2.35 13.00
N LEU A 636 22.01 -3.40 12.57
CA LEU A 636 22.41 -4.78 12.80
C LEU A 636 22.83 -5.40 11.47
N GLN A 637 24.09 -5.82 11.35
CA GLN A 637 24.63 -6.51 10.16
C GLN A 637 25.79 -7.44 10.55
N PRO A 638 26.00 -8.57 9.85
CA PRO A 638 27.10 -9.50 10.11
C PRO A 638 28.47 -8.80 10.11
N GLY A 639 29.34 -9.15 11.07
CA GLY A 639 30.72 -8.66 11.11
C GLY A 639 30.91 -7.22 11.61
N SER A 640 29.85 -6.58 12.13
CA SER A 640 29.96 -5.30 12.83
C SER A 640 30.53 -5.48 14.24
N GLN A 641 31.80 -5.92 14.33
CA GLN A 641 32.65 -5.51 15.45
C GLN A 641 32.91 -4.03 15.25
N HIS A 642 32.16 -3.17 15.93
CA HIS A 642 32.64 -1.81 16.11
C HIS A 642 33.94 -1.93 16.90
N ALA A 643 35.05 -1.66 16.23
CA ALA A 643 36.24 -1.20 16.89
C ALA A 643 35.83 -0.08 17.85
N ASP A 644 36.26 -0.19 19.10
CA ASP A 644 36.44 0.94 20.01
C ASP A 644 37.23 2.03 19.28
N THR A 645 36.50 2.85 18.54
CA THR A 645 36.97 4.10 17.98
C THR A 645 35.96 5.07 18.52
N GLY A 646 36.39 5.85 19.50
CA GLY A 646 35.57 6.85 20.18
C GLY A 646 34.78 7.63 19.15
N ALA A 647 33.50 7.27 19.01
CA ALA A 647 32.61 7.94 18.11
C ALA A 647 32.45 9.34 18.68
N THR A 648 32.88 10.34 17.92
CA THR A 648 32.28 11.67 18.01
C THR A 648 30.79 11.49 17.86
N PHE A 649 30.10 11.42 19.00
CA PHE A 649 28.67 11.43 19.12
C PHE A 649 28.13 12.65 18.36
N SER A 650 27.43 12.41 17.25
CA SER A 650 26.58 13.43 16.66
C SER A 650 25.30 13.50 17.49
N SER A 651 25.38 14.20 18.63
CA SER A 651 24.20 14.63 19.37
C SER A 651 23.53 15.78 18.61
N TYR A 652 22.77 15.49 17.56
CA TYR A 652 21.68 16.40 17.17
C TYR A 652 20.49 16.14 18.09
N ALA A 653 20.66 16.49 19.36
CA ALA A 653 19.53 16.80 20.19
C ALA A 653 18.87 18.04 19.56
N PHE A 654 17.66 17.89 19.01
CA PHE A 654 16.79 19.04 18.74
C PHE A 654 16.39 19.64 20.11
N THR A 655 17.30 20.43 20.68
CA THR A 655 17.06 21.23 21.87
C THR A 655 16.72 22.65 21.43
N SER A 656 15.56 23.13 21.87
CA SER A 656 15.18 24.53 21.76
C SER A 656 16.15 25.37 22.59
N THR A 657 17.05 26.09 21.96
CA THR A 657 17.86 27.11 22.64
C THR A 657 17.10 28.43 22.66
N HIS A 658 16.21 28.56 23.65
CA HIS A 658 15.93 29.85 24.28
C HIS A 658 16.92 30.03 25.42
N SER A 659 17.88 30.95 25.30
CA SER A 659 18.33 31.80 26.41
C SER A 659 19.21 32.97 25.93
N ARG A 660 18.69 34.18 26.22
CA ARG A 660 19.35 35.46 26.57
C ARG A 660 20.82 35.65 26.17
N GLN A 661 21.06 36.61 25.28
CA GLN A 661 21.48 37.98 25.65
C GLN A 661 20.97 38.97 24.61
#